data_AF-A0A089L0G5-F1
#
_entry.id   AF-A0A089L0G5-F1
#
_cell.length_a   1.000
_cell.length_b   1.000
_cell.length_c   1.000
_cell.angle_alpha   90.00
_cell.angle_beta   90.00
_cell.angle_gamma   90.00
#
_symmetry.space_group_name_H-M   'P 1'
#
loop_
_entity.id
_entity.type
_entity.pdbx_description
1 polymer ?
#
loop_
_entity_poly.entity_id
_entity_poly.type
_entity_poly.pdbx_seq_one_letter_code
_entity_poly.pdbx_strand_id
1 'polypeptide(L)'
;MLRIKLNELAKGNDNGLLQTEVWKWDGIGWNEYVPQQEEDFIRADDDLFVTIPAEAGLYRVDYYIKPLEPLQFLDEAEVSGLRAEVLHPAPFKTKEGTLWGYINNEGRTAIEPRYEYAEDFQENGLAIVQRKNSSGLIDSSGREKVKPIYSFISPFAEGRAVVSDAKGYTLIDEKGREVTAARYDYLNSLHEGRALFSRQSTTAGGSRYGYIDAQGKEVLPAVYLDAGDFMNGTALVKAAEGEYALIDLNGAVLHTYKHPFVGNPGDGLLAYQETENGKYGYLNLDGSVAVKPQFTSALPFSEGRAVINTAEDYGNAYGLIDKQGKPIIPATYYEVQQLGENRVALGTPVYADQPYRGSRYVIADAVTGRVLSNHPLLGVNNYQHGLASVYDAKDTYFIDKSGKKASQPPVIAGSGTLSFSGSLIRADIDQRTAYYDRRGKQVWRQNGVIPLRPPYSVLEKKYKPNRDYLVYYPVIEGIADIEVSKTVNSRLRSLSKAEGIGSGGIAQDFSYTGDFAVEFFRKNLLVLELSGYNYPFGAAHGMPTMLYEHVNLRSGRFYTLSDLFKPGSRYVEKLSEIVGKQIANDPQYSYVFPDTYKGITADQPFYVDEEALYLYFAPYEIAPYAAGFPTFRIPYAEIMGLISTEGDFWQSFH
;
A
#
# COMPACT_ATOMS: atom_id res chain seq x y z
N MET A 1 -37.18 -15.50 16.26
CA MET A 1 -36.91 -14.86 14.97
C MET A 1 -37.37 -13.41 15.05
N LEU A 2 -36.47 -12.45 14.85
CA LEU A 2 -36.75 -11.04 14.62
C LEU A 2 -36.93 -10.84 13.11
N ARG A 3 -38.02 -10.18 12.72
CA ARG A 3 -38.26 -9.78 11.33
C ARG A 3 -37.81 -8.33 11.18
N ILE A 4 -36.67 -8.12 10.54
CA ILE A 4 -36.08 -6.79 10.39
C ILE A 4 -36.45 -6.23 9.04
N LYS A 5 -37.06 -5.05 9.04
CA LYS A 5 -37.32 -4.28 7.81
C LYS A 5 -36.04 -3.60 7.36
N LEU A 6 -35.65 -3.83 6.11
CA LEU A 6 -34.48 -3.18 5.52
C LEU A 6 -34.92 -1.85 4.88
N ASN A 7 -34.81 -0.77 5.63
CA ASN A 7 -35.12 0.58 5.13
C ASN A 7 -33.93 1.10 4.28
N GLU A 8 -34.22 1.91 3.25
CA GLU A 8 -33.25 2.57 2.34
C GLU A 8 -32.62 1.73 1.22
N LEU A 9 -33.02 0.46 1.04
CA LEU A 9 -32.67 -0.31 -0.16
C LEU A 9 -33.53 0.13 -1.35
N ALA A 10 -33.00 1.11 -2.08
CA ALA A 10 -33.39 1.61 -3.41
C ALA A 10 -34.87 1.45 -3.82
N LYS A 11 -35.65 2.53 -3.65
CA LYS A 11 -36.77 2.87 -4.55
C LYS A 11 -36.23 3.32 -5.91
N GLY A 12 -35.43 2.48 -6.57
CA GLY A 12 -34.93 2.70 -7.92
C GLY A 12 -35.82 1.95 -8.92
N ASN A 13 -36.08 2.54 -10.08
CA ASN A 13 -36.97 2.05 -11.16
C ASN A 13 -36.56 0.70 -11.83
N ASP A 14 -35.77 -0.14 -11.17
CA ASP A 14 -35.25 -1.38 -11.76
C ASP A 14 -36.13 -2.58 -11.36
N ASN A 15 -36.75 -3.19 -12.37
CA ASN A 15 -37.61 -4.38 -12.28
C ASN A 15 -36.84 -5.69 -11.93
N GLY A 16 -35.79 -5.60 -11.12
CA GLY A 16 -34.96 -6.74 -10.73
C GLY A 16 -35.57 -7.56 -9.60
N LEU A 17 -35.16 -8.82 -9.53
CA LEU A 17 -35.51 -9.77 -8.48
C LEU A 17 -34.54 -9.63 -7.33
N LEU A 18 -35.01 -9.25 -6.15
CA LEU A 18 -34.15 -9.09 -4.99
C LEU A 18 -34.04 -10.42 -4.22
N GLN A 19 -32.83 -10.83 -3.89
CA GLN A 19 -32.55 -11.97 -3.02
C GLN A 19 -31.67 -11.52 -1.85
N THR A 20 -31.89 -12.12 -0.69
CA THR A 20 -31.16 -11.82 0.55
C THR A 20 -30.55 -13.09 1.12
N GLU A 21 -29.35 -12.94 1.66
CA GLU A 21 -28.70 -13.95 2.48
C GLU A 21 -28.41 -13.33 3.84
N VAL A 22 -28.62 -14.12 4.88
CA VAL A 22 -28.29 -13.72 6.23
C VAL A 22 -27.22 -14.67 6.72
N TRP A 23 -26.11 -14.10 7.16
CA TRP A 23 -24.97 -14.83 7.69
C TRP A 23 -24.73 -14.39 9.12
N LYS A 24 -24.54 -15.34 10.02
CA LYS A 24 -24.17 -15.09 11.40
C LYS A 24 -22.66 -15.24 11.56
N TRP A 25 -22.08 -14.28 12.29
CA TRP A 25 -20.67 -14.31 12.66
C TRP A 25 -20.45 -15.40 13.72
N ASP A 26 -19.61 -16.39 13.41
CA ASP A 26 -19.31 -17.51 14.32
C ASP A 26 -18.16 -17.21 15.30
N GLY A 27 -17.52 -16.03 15.17
CA GLY A 27 -16.35 -15.63 15.94
C GLY A 27 -15.05 -15.58 15.15
N ILE A 28 -15.02 -16.18 13.96
CA ILE A 28 -13.89 -16.26 13.02
C ILE A 28 -14.28 -15.70 11.63
N GLY A 29 -15.51 -15.93 11.19
CA GLY A 29 -16.00 -15.56 9.86
C GLY A 29 -17.53 -15.50 9.79
N TRP A 30 -18.05 -15.10 8.63
CA TRP A 30 -19.48 -15.09 8.32
C TRP A 30 -19.91 -16.46 7.75
N ASN A 31 -19.80 -17.53 8.55
CA ASN A 31 -19.93 -18.91 8.06
C ASN A 31 -21.28 -19.58 8.36
N GLU A 32 -22.05 -19.05 9.31
CA GLU A 32 -23.32 -19.65 9.70
C GLU A 32 -24.45 -19.03 8.88
N TYR A 33 -24.79 -19.67 7.76
CA TYR A 33 -25.95 -19.27 6.96
C TYR A 33 -27.23 -19.40 7.80
N VAL A 34 -28.00 -18.31 7.87
CA VAL A 34 -29.31 -18.25 8.49
C VAL A 34 -30.36 -18.41 7.38
N PRO A 35 -31.04 -19.56 7.31
CA PRO A 35 -32.06 -19.80 6.30
C PRO A 35 -33.16 -18.74 6.35
N GLN A 36 -33.43 -18.14 5.20
CA GLN A 36 -34.61 -17.32 4.99
C GLN A 36 -35.76 -18.24 4.56
N GLN A 37 -37.00 -17.96 5.00
CA GLN A 37 -38.15 -18.71 4.50
C GLN A 37 -38.27 -18.48 2.98
N GLU A 38 -38.47 -19.58 2.24
CA GLU A 38 -38.33 -19.72 0.79
C GLU A 38 -39.02 -18.65 -0.07
N GLU A 39 -38.28 -18.27 -1.11
CA GLU A 39 -38.73 -18.12 -2.51
C GLU A 39 -40.03 -17.38 -2.79
N ASP A 40 -40.12 -16.10 -2.42
CA ASP A 40 -40.87 -15.18 -3.26
C ASP A 40 -39.89 -14.16 -3.82
N PHE A 41 -39.80 -14.14 -5.14
CA PHE A 41 -39.24 -13.08 -5.95
C PHE A 41 -39.86 -11.73 -5.54
N ILE A 42 -39.24 -11.05 -4.59
CA ILE A 42 -39.76 -9.78 -4.05
C ILE A 42 -39.57 -8.71 -5.12
N ARG A 43 -40.67 -8.11 -5.58
CA ARG A 43 -40.63 -6.96 -6.47
C ARG A 43 -39.96 -5.79 -5.75
N ALA A 44 -39.18 -4.98 -6.47
CA ALA A 44 -38.47 -3.83 -5.90
C ALA A 44 -39.37 -2.81 -5.15
N ASP A 45 -40.69 -2.90 -5.33
CA ASP A 45 -41.69 -2.02 -4.69
C ASP A 45 -42.21 -2.52 -3.33
N ASP A 46 -41.89 -3.76 -2.92
CA ASP A 46 -42.36 -4.34 -1.66
C ASP A 46 -41.40 -4.08 -0.49
N ASP A 47 -41.97 -3.95 0.72
CA ASP A 47 -41.19 -3.82 1.95
C ASP A 47 -40.34 -5.08 2.17
N LEU A 48 -39.01 -4.94 2.09
CA LEU A 48 -38.08 -6.04 2.27
C LEU A 48 -37.86 -6.35 3.75
N PHE A 49 -37.98 -7.63 4.08
CA PHE A 49 -37.68 -8.13 5.41
C PHE A 49 -36.67 -9.26 5.34
N VAL A 50 -35.78 -9.30 6.33
CA VAL A 50 -34.96 -10.46 6.63
C VAL A 50 -35.33 -11.00 8.00
N THR A 51 -35.25 -12.32 8.11
CA THR A 51 -35.50 -13.01 9.36
C THR A 51 -34.16 -13.34 9.99
N ILE A 52 -33.94 -12.79 11.18
CA ILE A 52 -32.75 -13.00 11.97
C ILE A 52 -33.14 -13.78 13.23
N PRO A 53 -32.36 -14.76 13.70
CA PRO A 53 -32.57 -15.39 14.99
C PRO A 53 -32.69 -14.34 16.11
N ALA A 54 -33.57 -14.60 17.08
CA ALA A 54 -33.74 -13.68 18.22
C ALA A 54 -32.60 -13.80 19.24
N GLU A 55 -31.65 -14.73 19.01
CA GLU A 55 -30.45 -14.85 19.80
C GLU A 55 -29.50 -13.68 19.52
N ALA A 56 -28.82 -13.21 20.57
CA ALA A 56 -27.81 -12.18 20.44
C ALA A 56 -26.67 -12.68 19.55
N GLY A 57 -26.34 -11.90 18.53
CA GLY A 57 -25.33 -12.26 17.53
C GLY A 57 -25.05 -11.09 16.60
N LEU A 58 -23.95 -11.18 15.88
CA LEU A 58 -23.68 -10.29 14.76
C LEU A 58 -24.15 -10.99 13.50
N TYR A 59 -24.98 -10.30 12.74
CA TYR A 59 -25.58 -10.81 11.52
C TYR A 59 -25.23 -9.87 10.37
N ARG A 60 -24.68 -10.43 9.30
CA ARG A 60 -24.50 -9.76 8.03
C ARG A 60 -25.69 -10.11 7.17
N VAL A 61 -26.27 -9.09 6.57
CA VAL A 61 -27.33 -9.25 5.58
C VAL A 61 -26.75 -8.85 4.25
N ASP A 62 -26.53 -9.84 3.39
CA ASP A 62 -26.14 -9.61 2.01
C ASP A 62 -27.42 -9.54 1.19
N TYR A 63 -27.56 -8.56 0.30
CA TYR A 63 -28.70 -8.44 -0.60
C TYR A 63 -28.19 -8.20 -2.02
N TYR A 64 -28.89 -8.76 -3.00
CA TYR A 64 -28.50 -8.65 -4.39
C TYR A 64 -29.72 -8.56 -5.29
N ILE A 65 -29.65 -7.62 -6.23
CA ILE A 65 -30.64 -7.45 -7.30
C ILE A 65 -30.17 -8.32 -8.46
N LYS A 66 -30.91 -9.38 -8.77
CA LYS A 66 -30.77 -10.16 -9.99
C LYS A 66 -31.57 -9.45 -11.09
N PRO A 67 -30.92 -8.93 -12.16
CA PRO A 67 -31.65 -8.43 -13.31
C PRO A 67 -32.47 -9.58 -13.92
N LEU A 68 -33.70 -9.31 -14.36
CA LEU A 68 -34.38 -10.20 -15.30
C LEU A 68 -33.54 -10.16 -16.59
N GLU A 69 -32.80 -11.23 -16.89
CA GLU A 69 -31.92 -11.28 -18.07
C GLU A 69 -32.75 -11.11 -19.35
N PRO A 70 -32.46 -10.12 -20.21
CA PRO A 70 -32.69 -10.29 -21.63
C PRO A 70 -31.60 -11.24 -22.15
N LEU A 71 -32.00 -12.33 -22.79
CA LEU A 71 -31.12 -13.14 -23.62
C LEU A 71 -30.38 -12.23 -24.61
N GLN A 72 -29.13 -11.91 -24.32
CA GLN A 72 -28.21 -11.26 -25.23
C GLN A 72 -26.99 -12.15 -25.42
N PHE A 73 -26.80 -12.54 -26.67
CA PHE A 73 -25.62 -13.23 -27.17
C PHE A 73 -24.39 -12.36 -26.95
N LEU A 74 -23.44 -12.85 -26.16
CA LEU A 74 -22.06 -12.38 -26.18
C LEU A 74 -21.33 -13.06 -27.34
N ASP A 75 -20.49 -12.31 -28.05
CA ASP A 75 -19.63 -12.84 -29.10
C ASP A 75 -18.70 -13.93 -28.53
N GLU A 76 -18.69 -15.10 -29.17
CA GLU A 76 -18.00 -16.33 -28.73
C GLU A 76 -16.45 -16.25 -28.76
N ALA A 77 -15.86 -15.09 -29.10
CA ALA A 77 -14.41 -14.96 -29.27
C ALA A 77 -13.63 -14.72 -27.97
N GLU A 78 -14.27 -14.28 -26.87
CA GLU A 78 -13.60 -14.07 -25.56
C GLU A 78 -13.79 -15.24 -24.58
N VAL A 79 -14.54 -16.28 -24.95
CA VAL A 79 -14.94 -17.37 -24.04
C VAL A 79 -13.95 -18.56 -24.03
N SER A 80 -12.87 -18.52 -24.81
CA SER A 80 -12.00 -19.69 -25.01
C SER A 80 -10.75 -19.80 -24.11
N GLY A 81 -10.59 -18.91 -23.13
CA GLY A 81 -9.64 -19.11 -22.03
C GLY A 81 -10.39 -19.65 -20.81
N LEU A 82 -10.28 -20.95 -20.52
CA LEU A 82 -10.84 -21.65 -19.36
C LEU A 82 -11.17 -20.73 -18.16
N ARG A 83 -12.44 -20.74 -17.74
CA ARG A 83 -13.03 -20.14 -16.53
C ARG A 83 -12.25 -20.43 -15.24
N ALA A 84 -11.07 -19.85 -15.07
CA ALA A 84 -10.52 -19.64 -13.75
C ALA A 84 -11.22 -18.39 -13.21
N GLU A 85 -11.97 -18.54 -12.10
CA GLU A 85 -12.39 -17.36 -11.34
C GLU A 85 -11.13 -16.58 -10.98
N VAL A 86 -10.96 -15.39 -11.55
CA VAL A 86 -9.89 -14.48 -11.16
C VAL A 86 -10.20 -14.03 -9.75
N LEU A 87 -9.24 -14.23 -8.86
CA LEU A 87 -9.34 -13.83 -7.47
C LEU A 87 -8.63 -12.50 -7.27
N HIS A 88 -9.24 -11.64 -6.46
CA HIS A 88 -8.78 -10.27 -6.20
C HIS A 88 -8.40 -10.12 -4.73
N PRO A 89 -7.21 -9.60 -4.41
CA PRO A 89 -6.77 -9.41 -3.04
C PRO A 89 -7.64 -8.37 -2.33
N ALA A 90 -8.13 -8.71 -1.15
CA ALA A 90 -9.10 -7.90 -0.42
C ALA A 90 -8.70 -7.75 1.05
N PRO A 91 -8.52 -6.52 1.56
CA PRO A 91 -8.25 -6.28 2.98
C PRO A 91 -9.53 -6.29 3.81
N PHE A 92 -9.51 -6.98 4.94
CA PHE A 92 -10.60 -7.03 5.91
C PHE A 92 -10.13 -6.51 7.26
N LYS A 93 -10.86 -5.55 7.83
CA LYS A 93 -10.63 -5.10 9.21
C LYS A 93 -11.20 -6.14 10.17
N THR A 94 -10.37 -6.72 11.02
CA THR A 94 -10.73 -7.76 11.99
C THR A 94 -10.38 -7.32 13.42
N LYS A 95 -10.71 -8.14 14.41
CA LYS A 95 -10.30 -7.91 15.81
C LYS A 95 -8.81 -8.23 16.04
N GLU A 96 -8.15 -8.83 15.05
CA GLU A 96 -6.70 -9.10 14.98
C GLU A 96 -5.98 -8.13 14.03
N GLY A 97 -6.56 -6.96 13.76
CA GLY A 97 -6.04 -5.99 12.80
C GLY A 97 -6.55 -6.20 11.37
N THR A 98 -5.89 -5.58 10.38
CA THR A 98 -6.28 -5.75 8.97
C THR A 98 -5.61 -6.98 8.39
N LEU A 99 -6.41 -7.92 7.90
CA LEU A 99 -5.95 -9.15 7.27
C LEU A 99 -6.44 -9.23 5.82
N TRP A 100 -5.59 -9.74 4.95
CA TRP A 100 -5.87 -9.94 3.54
C TRP A 100 -6.39 -11.35 3.27
N GLY A 101 -7.43 -11.41 2.46
CA GLY A 101 -7.97 -12.59 1.80
C GLY A 101 -8.15 -12.33 0.32
N TYR A 102 -8.98 -13.14 -0.35
CA TYR A 102 -9.30 -12.94 -1.76
C TYR A 102 -10.80 -13.06 -2.01
N ILE A 103 -11.31 -12.21 -2.90
CA ILE A 103 -12.69 -12.24 -3.40
C ILE A 103 -12.73 -12.66 -4.86
N ASN A 104 -13.84 -13.23 -5.31
CA ASN A 104 -14.09 -13.50 -6.72
C ASN A 104 -14.73 -12.29 -7.44
N ASN A 105 -15.06 -12.44 -8.73
CA ASN A 105 -15.67 -11.37 -9.55
C ASN A 105 -17.03 -10.89 -9.03
N GLU A 106 -17.76 -11.70 -8.24
CA GLU A 106 -19.04 -11.29 -7.63
C GLU A 106 -18.86 -10.62 -6.27
N GLY A 107 -17.61 -10.44 -5.81
CA GLY A 107 -17.30 -9.86 -4.50
C GLY A 107 -17.43 -10.83 -3.33
N ARG A 108 -17.61 -12.13 -3.59
CA ARG A 108 -17.67 -13.16 -2.55
C ARG A 108 -16.27 -13.56 -2.10
N THR A 109 -16.06 -13.72 -0.80
CA THR A 109 -14.80 -14.24 -0.25
C THR A 109 -14.56 -15.66 -0.74
N ALA A 110 -13.46 -15.87 -1.46
CA ALA A 110 -13.01 -17.17 -1.94
C ALA A 110 -11.86 -17.73 -1.10
N ILE A 111 -11.00 -16.86 -0.56
CA ILE A 111 -9.95 -17.21 0.41
C ILE A 111 -10.12 -16.30 1.61
N GLU A 112 -10.38 -16.91 2.78
CA GLU A 112 -10.57 -16.19 4.04
C GLU A 112 -9.37 -15.33 4.42
N PRO A 113 -9.60 -14.16 5.04
CA PRO A 113 -8.53 -13.26 5.44
C PRO A 113 -7.67 -13.88 6.53
N ARG A 114 -6.37 -14.03 6.24
CA ARG A 114 -5.38 -14.64 7.16
C ARG A 114 -3.94 -14.24 6.91
N TYR A 115 -3.71 -13.35 5.93
CA TYR A 115 -2.40 -12.85 5.56
C TYR A 115 -2.26 -11.40 6.02
N GLU A 116 -1.07 -10.99 6.41
CA GLU A 116 -0.76 -9.58 6.73
C GLU A 116 -0.74 -8.74 5.45
N TYR A 117 -0.41 -9.35 4.31
CA TYR A 117 -0.41 -8.75 2.99
C TYR A 117 -0.63 -9.80 1.91
N ALA A 118 -1.24 -9.40 0.79
CA ALA A 118 -1.52 -10.27 -0.34
C ALA A 118 -1.48 -9.49 -1.66
N GLU A 119 -0.72 -9.99 -2.64
CA GLU A 119 -0.64 -9.45 -3.99
C GLU A 119 -1.69 -10.08 -4.92
N ASP A 120 -1.88 -9.48 -6.09
CA ASP A 120 -2.71 -10.04 -7.17
C ASP A 120 -2.17 -11.41 -7.63
N PHE A 121 -3.06 -12.27 -8.11
CA PHE A 121 -2.64 -13.48 -8.81
C PHE A 121 -1.98 -13.10 -10.14
N GLN A 122 -0.77 -13.62 -10.34
CA GLN A 122 0.02 -13.41 -11.55
C GLN A 122 -0.47 -14.34 -12.67
N GLU A 123 0.02 -14.13 -13.89
CA GLU A 123 -0.37 -14.94 -15.07
C GLU A 123 -0.12 -16.45 -14.88
N ASN A 124 0.86 -16.82 -14.05
CA ASN A 124 1.15 -18.21 -13.71
C ASN A 124 0.22 -18.82 -12.64
N GLY A 125 -0.78 -18.07 -12.17
CA GLY A 125 -1.75 -18.53 -11.18
C GLY A 125 -1.24 -18.58 -9.74
N LEU A 126 -0.12 -17.91 -9.45
CA LEU A 126 0.44 -17.77 -8.11
C LEU A 126 0.26 -16.35 -7.58
N ALA A 127 0.04 -16.23 -6.28
CA ALA A 127 0.06 -14.95 -5.58
C ALA A 127 1.08 -14.96 -4.44
N ILE A 128 1.72 -13.82 -4.23
CA ILE A 128 2.65 -13.60 -3.12
C ILE A 128 1.85 -13.16 -1.91
N VAL A 129 2.07 -13.82 -0.77
CA VAL A 129 1.37 -13.53 0.49
C VAL A 129 2.36 -13.42 1.63
N GLN A 130 2.08 -12.52 2.58
CA GLN A 130 2.88 -12.33 3.79
C GLN A 130 2.14 -12.82 5.03
N ARG A 131 2.85 -13.51 5.91
CA ARG A 131 2.37 -13.93 7.23
C ARG A 131 3.54 -13.99 8.20
N LYS A 132 3.38 -13.41 9.39
CA LYS A 132 4.42 -13.32 10.43
C LYS A 132 5.72 -12.73 9.85
N ASN A 133 5.62 -11.62 9.12
CA ASN A 133 6.74 -10.93 8.47
C ASN A 133 7.52 -11.76 7.43
N SER A 134 7.00 -12.91 7.00
CA SER A 134 7.63 -13.75 5.97
C SER A 134 6.71 -13.89 4.75
N SER A 135 7.30 -13.99 3.57
CA SER A 135 6.64 -14.12 2.27
C SER A 135 6.60 -15.57 1.82
N GLY A 136 5.48 -15.96 1.20
CA GLY A 136 5.23 -17.26 0.61
C GLY A 136 4.41 -17.14 -0.69
N LEU A 137 4.08 -18.28 -1.28
CA LEU A 137 3.30 -18.37 -2.51
C LEU A 137 2.07 -19.24 -2.31
N ILE A 138 0.93 -18.79 -2.81
CA ILE A 138 -0.32 -19.57 -2.82
C ILE A 138 -0.82 -19.77 -4.25
N ASP A 139 -1.56 -20.86 -4.47
CA ASP A 139 -2.39 -21.02 -5.67
C ASP A 139 -3.80 -20.43 -5.46
N SER A 140 -4.61 -20.40 -6.53
CA SER A 140 -5.99 -19.87 -6.51
C SER A 140 -6.96 -20.65 -5.62
N SER A 141 -6.59 -21.83 -5.13
CA SER A 141 -7.37 -22.54 -4.09
C SER A 141 -6.99 -22.12 -2.67
N GLY A 142 -6.03 -21.20 -2.53
CA GLY A 142 -5.46 -20.78 -1.26
C GLY A 142 -4.48 -21.76 -0.65
N ARG A 143 -4.00 -22.77 -1.40
CA ARG A 143 -2.98 -23.70 -0.90
C ARG A 143 -1.60 -23.08 -1.04
N GLU A 144 -0.83 -23.12 0.04
CA GLU A 144 0.57 -22.70 0.06
C GLU A 144 1.42 -23.61 -0.85
N LYS A 145 1.90 -23.06 -1.97
CA LYS A 145 2.94 -23.67 -2.82
C LYS A 145 4.31 -23.51 -2.19
N VAL A 146 4.54 -22.35 -1.59
CA VAL A 146 5.70 -22.04 -0.76
C VAL A 146 5.18 -21.47 0.54
N LYS A 147 5.55 -22.09 1.66
CA LYS A 147 5.19 -21.58 2.98
C LYS A 147 5.81 -20.19 3.18
N PRO A 148 5.21 -19.31 4.00
CA PRO A 148 5.81 -18.02 4.35
C PRO A 148 7.13 -18.21 5.13
N ILE A 149 8.25 -18.26 4.41
CA ILE A 149 9.60 -18.52 4.98
C ILE A 149 10.67 -17.57 4.45
N TYR A 150 10.42 -16.90 3.33
CA TYR A 150 11.37 -15.95 2.74
C TYR A 150 11.11 -14.56 3.32
N SER A 151 12.16 -13.75 3.47
CA SER A 151 11.98 -12.35 3.86
C SER A 151 11.29 -11.55 2.74
N PHE A 152 11.56 -11.91 1.49
CA PHE A 152 10.98 -11.25 0.31
C PHE A 152 10.86 -12.25 -0.85
N ILE A 153 9.84 -12.06 -1.69
CA ILE A 153 9.66 -12.73 -2.99
C ILE A 153 9.28 -11.65 -4.00
N SER A 154 10.00 -11.55 -5.12
CA SER A 154 9.64 -10.66 -6.22
C SER A 154 8.51 -11.27 -7.07
N PRO A 155 7.77 -10.46 -7.84
CA PRO A 155 6.94 -10.97 -8.93
C PRO A 155 7.75 -11.88 -9.86
N PHE A 156 7.07 -12.87 -10.44
CA PHE A 156 7.66 -13.77 -11.42
C PHE A 156 7.93 -13.01 -12.72
N ALA A 157 9.16 -13.09 -13.20
CA ALA A 157 9.58 -12.65 -14.52
C ALA A 157 10.19 -13.85 -15.25
N GLU A 158 9.71 -14.11 -16.48
CA GLU A 158 10.21 -15.21 -17.32
C GLU A 158 10.18 -16.58 -16.61
N GLY A 159 9.17 -16.80 -15.76
CA GLY A 159 8.99 -18.04 -15.00
C GLY A 159 9.95 -18.22 -13.82
N ARG A 160 10.61 -17.16 -13.34
CA ARG A 160 11.40 -17.15 -12.10
C ARG A 160 11.01 -16.01 -11.19
N ALA A 161 11.16 -16.21 -9.88
CA ALA A 161 11.07 -15.15 -8.88
C ALA A 161 12.39 -15.06 -8.11
N VAL A 162 12.79 -13.85 -7.75
CA VAL A 162 13.88 -13.59 -6.80
C VAL A 162 13.32 -13.76 -5.40
N VAL A 163 14.03 -14.47 -4.54
CA VAL A 163 13.70 -14.59 -3.12
C VAL A 163 14.91 -14.20 -2.26
N SER A 164 14.65 -13.71 -1.06
CA SER A 164 15.70 -13.44 -0.07
C SER A 164 15.39 -14.05 1.28
N ASP A 165 16.45 -14.42 1.99
CA ASP A 165 16.45 -14.83 3.38
C ASP A 165 17.75 -14.35 4.06
N ALA A 166 18.02 -14.79 5.29
CA ALA A 166 19.23 -14.42 6.03
C ALA A 166 20.55 -14.80 5.33
N LYS A 167 20.54 -15.65 4.30
CA LYS A 167 21.72 -16.07 3.52
C LYS A 167 21.95 -15.22 2.27
N GLY A 168 21.03 -14.31 1.92
CA GLY A 168 21.06 -13.50 0.71
C GLY A 168 20.03 -13.93 -0.34
N TYR A 169 20.19 -13.41 -1.55
CA TYR A 169 19.23 -13.57 -2.66
C TYR A 169 19.50 -14.84 -3.50
N THR A 170 18.43 -15.45 -4.02
CA THR A 170 18.46 -16.57 -4.98
C THR A 170 17.24 -16.54 -5.90
N LEU A 171 17.21 -17.39 -6.94
CA LEU A 171 16.04 -17.60 -7.80
C LEU A 171 15.27 -18.85 -7.40
N ILE A 172 13.94 -18.78 -7.48
CA ILE A 172 13.05 -19.95 -7.44
C ILE A 172 12.29 -20.11 -8.76
N ASP A 173 11.90 -21.35 -9.08
CA ASP A 173 10.92 -21.65 -10.10
C ASP A 173 9.48 -21.57 -9.57
N GLU A 174 8.49 -21.72 -10.47
CA GLU A 174 7.05 -21.68 -10.12
C GLU A 174 6.59 -22.83 -9.21
N LYS A 175 7.43 -23.85 -9.02
CA LYS A 175 7.19 -24.93 -8.05
C LYS A 175 7.79 -24.59 -6.68
N GLY A 176 8.40 -23.42 -6.53
CA GLY A 176 9.06 -22.97 -5.31
C GLY A 176 10.43 -23.58 -5.09
N ARG A 177 11.05 -24.17 -6.12
CA ARG A 177 12.37 -24.81 -6.00
C ARG A 177 13.44 -23.79 -6.32
N GLU A 178 14.44 -23.67 -5.45
CA GLU A 178 15.63 -22.88 -5.75
C GLU A 178 16.33 -23.44 -6.99
N VAL A 179 16.60 -22.56 -7.96
CA VAL A 179 17.31 -22.92 -9.20
C VAL A 179 18.78 -22.54 -9.17
N THR A 180 19.16 -21.60 -8.29
CA THR A 180 20.55 -21.17 -8.14
C THR A 180 21.20 -21.86 -6.95
N ALA A 181 22.41 -22.40 -7.14
CA ALA A 181 23.20 -23.00 -6.06
C ALA A 181 23.92 -21.96 -5.18
N ALA A 182 24.17 -20.77 -5.72
CA ALA A 182 24.84 -19.67 -5.04
C ALA A 182 23.84 -18.73 -4.34
N ARG A 183 24.36 -17.90 -3.43
CA ARG A 183 23.65 -16.77 -2.80
C ARG A 183 24.35 -15.47 -3.16
N TYR A 184 23.55 -14.43 -3.37
CA TYR A 184 24.03 -13.12 -3.82
C TYR A 184 23.68 -12.03 -2.81
N ASP A 185 24.49 -10.96 -2.79
CA ASP A 185 24.22 -9.78 -1.95
C ASP A 185 23.04 -8.98 -2.51
N TYR A 186 22.87 -9.02 -3.83
CA TYR A 186 21.72 -8.49 -4.56
C TYR A 186 21.47 -9.34 -5.81
N LEU A 187 20.20 -9.47 -6.19
CA LEU A 187 19.78 -10.14 -7.41
C LEU A 187 18.51 -9.46 -7.94
N ASN A 188 18.52 -9.10 -9.22
CA ASN A 188 17.37 -8.53 -9.90
C ASN A 188 16.53 -9.60 -10.61
N SER A 189 15.33 -9.24 -11.04
CA SER A 189 14.46 -10.10 -11.85
C SER A 189 15.09 -10.43 -13.21
N LEU A 190 14.61 -11.50 -13.86
CA LEU A 190 15.02 -11.82 -15.22
C LEU A 190 14.47 -10.79 -16.21
N HIS A 191 15.36 -10.31 -17.08
CA HIS A 191 15.05 -9.52 -18.26
C HIS A 191 15.87 -10.07 -19.44
N GLU A 192 15.19 -10.48 -20.51
CA GLU A 192 15.78 -11.09 -21.71
C GLU A 192 16.66 -12.31 -21.40
N GLY A 193 16.23 -13.13 -20.44
CA GLY A 193 16.95 -14.32 -20.00
C GLY A 193 18.22 -14.03 -19.18
N ARG A 194 18.36 -12.82 -18.64
CA ARG A 194 19.48 -12.42 -17.77
C ARG A 194 18.96 -11.76 -16.50
N ALA A 195 19.56 -12.11 -15.36
CA ALA A 195 19.33 -11.42 -14.09
C ALA A 195 20.64 -10.86 -13.59
N LEU A 196 20.65 -9.55 -13.34
CA LEU A 196 21.77 -8.83 -12.75
C LEU A 196 21.96 -9.29 -11.30
N PHE A 197 23.18 -9.68 -10.93
CA PHE A 197 23.51 -9.98 -9.54
C PHE A 197 24.71 -9.15 -9.08
N SER A 198 24.82 -8.96 -7.76
CA SER A 198 26.03 -8.41 -7.16
C SER A 198 26.57 -9.29 -6.04
N ARG A 199 27.88 -9.22 -5.85
CA ARG A 199 28.59 -9.80 -4.70
C ARG A 199 29.79 -8.95 -4.31
N GLN A 200 30.21 -9.01 -3.05
CA GLN A 200 31.46 -8.40 -2.60
C GLN A 200 32.66 -8.95 -3.39
N SER A 201 33.50 -8.03 -3.88
CA SER A 201 34.77 -8.37 -4.50
C SER A 201 35.75 -8.89 -3.47
N THR A 202 36.36 -10.05 -3.74
CA THR A 202 37.42 -10.63 -2.89
C THR A 202 38.79 -9.98 -3.11
N THR A 203 38.96 -9.16 -4.16
CA THR A 203 40.28 -8.65 -4.58
C THR A 203 40.35 -7.12 -4.68
N ALA A 204 39.26 -6.44 -5.00
CA ALA A 204 39.29 -5.01 -5.36
C ALA A 204 38.40 -4.11 -4.47
N GLY A 205 37.79 -4.68 -3.42
CA GLY A 205 36.87 -3.97 -2.52
C GLY A 205 35.55 -3.56 -3.18
N GLY A 206 34.47 -3.52 -2.38
CA GLY A 206 33.12 -3.16 -2.82
C GLY A 206 32.45 -4.23 -3.68
N SER A 207 31.18 -3.97 -4.03
CA SER A 207 30.38 -4.88 -4.85
C SER A 207 30.87 -4.93 -6.30
N ARG A 208 30.72 -6.08 -6.94
CA ARG A 208 30.86 -6.24 -8.40
C ARG A 208 29.61 -6.90 -8.96
N TYR A 209 29.29 -6.51 -10.18
CA TYR A 209 28.08 -6.92 -10.86
C TYR A 209 28.38 -7.89 -12.01
N GLY A 210 27.51 -8.89 -12.16
CA GLY A 210 27.54 -9.90 -13.20
C GLY A 210 26.12 -10.34 -13.54
N TYR A 211 25.98 -11.38 -14.37
CA TYR A 211 24.67 -11.86 -14.80
C TYR A 211 24.53 -13.38 -14.70
N ILE A 212 23.37 -13.83 -14.22
CA ILE A 212 22.94 -15.23 -14.29
C ILE A 212 21.90 -15.43 -15.38
N ASP A 213 21.76 -16.66 -15.87
CA ASP A 213 20.67 -17.07 -16.74
C ASP A 213 19.45 -17.59 -15.96
N ALA A 214 18.38 -17.93 -16.68
CA ALA A 214 17.16 -18.49 -16.09
C ALA A 214 17.34 -19.87 -15.45
N GLN A 215 18.48 -20.55 -15.66
CA GLN A 215 18.84 -21.80 -14.99
C GLN A 215 19.67 -21.53 -13.71
N GLY A 216 19.88 -20.26 -13.34
CA GLY A 216 20.65 -19.87 -12.16
C GLY A 216 22.16 -19.99 -12.35
N LYS A 217 22.64 -20.14 -13.60
CA LYS A 217 24.07 -20.23 -13.89
C LYS A 217 24.65 -18.85 -14.14
N GLU A 218 25.77 -18.54 -13.49
CA GLU A 218 26.59 -17.37 -13.83
C GLU A 218 27.09 -17.47 -15.27
N VAL A 219 26.54 -16.62 -16.14
CA VAL A 219 26.89 -16.55 -17.57
C VAL A 219 27.83 -15.38 -17.86
N LEU A 220 27.76 -14.31 -17.06
CA LEU A 220 28.72 -13.22 -17.07
C LEU A 220 29.27 -13.03 -15.64
N PRO A 221 30.59 -13.07 -15.44
CA PRO A 221 31.19 -13.01 -14.11
C PRO A 221 30.98 -11.63 -13.48
N ALA A 222 30.98 -11.59 -12.14
CA ALA A 222 30.92 -10.34 -11.38
C ALA A 222 32.22 -9.54 -11.49
N VAL A 223 32.35 -8.72 -12.55
CA VAL A 223 33.55 -7.93 -12.86
C VAL A 223 33.26 -6.44 -13.02
N TYR A 224 32.00 -6.05 -13.24
CA TYR A 224 31.63 -4.65 -13.49
C TYR A 224 31.47 -3.87 -12.18
N LEU A 225 31.81 -2.58 -12.19
CA LEU A 225 31.61 -1.67 -11.06
C LEU A 225 30.13 -1.32 -10.86
N ASP A 226 29.37 -1.29 -11.95
CA ASP A 226 27.93 -1.06 -12.01
C ASP A 226 27.39 -1.65 -13.33
N ALA A 227 26.09 -1.94 -13.39
CA ALA A 227 25.47 -2.55 -14.55
C ALA A 227 23.94 -2.37 -14.56
N GLY A 228 23.37 -2.15 -15.74
CA GLY A 228 21.93 -2.12 -15.96
C GLY A 228 21.35 -3.47 -16.41
N ASP A 229 20.02 -3.57 -16.44
CA ASP A 229 19.32 -4.73 -17.01
C ASP A 229 19.48 -4.80 -18.54
N PHE A 230 19.31 -6.00 -19.08
CA PHE A 230 19.27 -6.19 -20.53
C PHE A 230 17.95 -5.67 -21.10
N MET A 231 18.07 -4.85 -22.15
CA MET A 231 16.95 -4.34 -22.93
C MET A 231 17.35 -4.29 -24.41
N ASN A 232 16.50 -4.83 -25.28
CA ASN A 232 16.72 -4.95 -26.72
C ASN A 232 18.06 -5.65 -27.08
N GLY A 233 18.43 -6.69 -26.31
CA GLY A 233 19.61 -7.52 -26.50
C GLY A 233 20.92 -6.92 -25.96
N THR A 234 20.86 -5.77 -25.27
CA THR A 234 22.04 -5.06 -24.79
C THR A 234 21.90 -4.59 -23.35
N ALA A 235 23.03 -4.43 -22.66
CA ALA A 235 23.10 -3.79 -21.34
C ALA A 235 24.25 -2.80 -21.30
N LEU A 236 24.08 -1.70 -20.57
CA LEU A 236 25.16 -0.77 -20.25
C LEU A 236 25.83 -1.22 -18.95
N VAL A 237 27.16 -1.32 -18.97
CA VAL A 237 27.97 -1.68 -17.80
C VAL A 237 29.06 -0.66 -17.57
N LYS A 238 29.39 -0.40 -16.30
CA LYS A 238 30.54 0.41 -15.90
C LYS A 238 31.74 -0.51 -15.68
N ALA A 239 32.65 -0.54 -16.65
CA ALA A 239 33.83 -1.41 -16.63
C ALA A 239 34.93 -0.87 -15.70
N ALA A 240 35.10 0.46 -15.67
CA ALA A 240 36.01 1.16 -14.76
C ALA A 240 35.48 2.57 -14.48
N GLU A 241 36.13 3.31 -13.59
CA GLU A 241 35.78 4.72 -13.36
C GLU A 241 35.94 5.54 -14.64
N GLY A 242 34.85 6.19 -15.06
CA GLY A 242 34.79 6.94 -16.33
C GLY A 242 34.75 6.09 -17.61
N GLU A 243 34.65 4.76 -17.50
CA GLU A 243 34.61 3.85 -18.64
C GLU A 243 33.35 2.96 -18.60
N TYR A 244 32.45 3.21 -19.54
CA TYR A 244 31.22 2.44 -19.73
C TYR A 244 31.30 1.62 -21.01
N ALA A 245 30.59 0.51 -21.08
CA ALA A 245 30.51 -0.33 -22.27
C ALA A 245 29.07 -0.80 -22.52
N LEU A 246 28.67 -0.82 -23.78
CA LEU A 246 27.46 -1.51 -24.20
C LEU A 246 27.85 -2.96 -24.53
N ILE A 247 27.24 -3.92 -23.86
CA ILE A 247 27.51 -5.35 -24.06
C ILE A 247 26.28 -6.07 -24.61
N ASP A 248 26.52 -7.14 -25.37
CA ASP A 248 25.46 -8.09 -25.75
C ASP A 248 25.20 -9.15 -24.66
N LEU A 249 24.21 -10.02 -24.89
CA LEU A 249 23.84 -11.11 -23.97
C LEU A 249 24.97 -12.12 -23.68
N ASN A 250 26.04 -12.15 -24.47
CA ASN A 250 27.22 -12.99 -24.29
C ASN A 250 28.39 -12.22 -23.66
N GLY A 251 28.21 -10.94 -23.33
CA GLY A 251 29.25 -10.07 -22.79
C GLY A 251 30.22 -9.51 -23.83
N ALA A 252 29.93 -9.67 -25.13
CA ALA A 252 30.72 -9.04 -26.17
C ALA A 252 30.52 -7.52 -26.12
N VAL A 253 31.62 -6.79 -26.03
CA VAL A 253 31.60 -5.32 -26.04
C VAL A 253 31.25 -4.84 -27.45
N LEU A 254 30.08 -4.22 -27.57
CA LEU A 254 29.60 -3.60 -28.81
C LEU A 254 30.19 -2.21 -28.99
N HIS A 255 30.31 -1.46 -27.90
CA HIS A 255 30.93 -0.13 -27.88
C HIS A 255 31.45 0.23 -26.49
N THR A 256 32.41 1.16 -26.42
CA THR A 256 32.96 1.71 -25.16
C THR A 256 32.86 3.23 -25.15
N TYR A 257 32.36 3.78 -24.06
CA TYR A 257 32.17 5.21 -23.85
C TYR A 257 33.10 5.70 -22.74
N LYS A 258 33.91 6.71 -23.06
CA LYS A 258 34.87 7.32 -22.12
C LYS A 258 34.33 8.67 -21.65
N HIS A 259 33.43 8.61 -20.68
CA HIS A 259 32.75 9.76 -20.11
C HIS A 259 32.57 9.57 -18.60
N PRO A 260 32.58 10.67 -17.81
CA PRO A 260 32.28 10.62 -16.38
C PRO A 260 30.95 9.94 -16.07
N PHE A 261 29.95 10.14 -16.93
CA PHE A 261 28.63 9.54 -16.81
C PHE A 261 28.06 9.14 -18.18
N VAL A 262 27.50 7.94 -18.23
CA VAL A 262 26.62 7.46 -19.30
C VAL A 262 25.45 6.71 -18.64
N GLY A 263 24.23 7.12 -18.95
CA GLY A 263 23.00 6.51 -18.44
C GLY A 263 22.49 5.39 -19.35
N ASN A 264 21.59 4.56 -18.82
CA ASN A 264 21.02 3.42 -19.52
C ASN A 264 20.38 3.80 -20.88
N PRO A 265 20.43 2.91 -21.88
CA PRO A 265 19.81 3.15 -23.18
C PRO A 265 18.30 3.33 -23.06
N GLY A 266 17.78 4.37 -23.72
CA GLY A 266 16.36 4.56 -23.98
C GLY A 266 16.14 4.83 -25.46
N ASP A 267 15.30 4.05 -26.13
CA ASP A 267 15.05 4.12 -27.59
C ASP A 267 16.30 4.33 -28.47
N GLY A 268 17.44 3.73 -28.10
CA GLY A 268 18.71 3.82 -28.83
C GLY A 268 19.56 5.08 -28.55
N LEU A 269 19.23 5.86 -27.53
CA LEU A 269 20.02 7.01 -27.07
C LEU A 269 20.46 6.85 -25.62
N LEU A 270 21.62 7.42 -25.30
CA LEU A 270 22.26 7.36 -23.98
C LEU A 270 22.43 8.78 -23.45
N ALA A 271 21.84 9.09 -22.29
CA ALA A 271 22.15 10.34 -21.61
C ALA A 271 23.63 10.32 -21.18
N TYR A 272 24.37 11.41 -21.36
CA TYR A 272 25.79 11.45 -20.99
C TYR A 272 26.23 12.83 -20.50
N GLN A 273 27.33 12.87 -19.75
CA GLN A 273 28.04 14.10 -19.41
C GLN A 273 29.44 14.08 -20.04
N GLU A 274 29.86 15.20 -20.63
CA GLU A 274 31.21 15.31 -21.21
C GLU A 274 32.28 15.55 -20.14
N THR A 275 31.95 16.30 -19.09
CA THR A 275 32.81 16.58 -17.94
C THR A 275 32.09 16.25 -16.65
N GLU A 276 32.84 15.99 -15.58
CA GLU A 276 32.27 15.74 -14.25
C GLU A 276 31.41 16.92 -13.80
N ASN A 277 30.20 16.65 -13.31
CA ASN A 277 29.19 17.64 -12.94
C ASN A 277 28.78 18.60 -14.10
N GLY A 278 29.07 18.23 -15.35
CA GLY A 278 28.69 19.01 -16.53
C GLY A 278 27.20 18.88 -16.86
N LYS A 279 26.78 19.58 -17.91
CA LYS A 279 25.43 19.42 -18.47
C LYS A 279 25.28 18.05 -19.14
N TYR A 280 24.04 17.61 -19.29
CA TYR A 280 23.67 16.38 -19.99
C TYR A 280 23.41 16.64 -21.47
N GLY A 281 23.89 15.72 -22.30
CA GLY A 281 23.53 15.56 -23.71
C GLY A 281 23.08 14.13 -23.98
N TYR A 282 23.02 13.75 -25.25
CA TYR A 282 22.72 12.37 -25.67
C TYR A 282 23.70 11.84 -26.72
N LEU A 283 24.13 10.60 -26.55
CA LEU A 283 24.89 9.83 -27.53
C LEU A 283 23.98 8.85 -28.27
N ASN A 284 24.31 8.56 -29.52
CA ASN A 284 23.88 7.35 -30.19
C ASN A 284 24.64 6.13 -29.60
N LEU A 285 24.10 4.92 -29.81
CA LEU A 285 24.75 3.69 -29.35
C LEU A 285 26.16 3.49 -29.94
N ASP A 286 26.47 4.06 -31.11
CA ASP A 286 27.81 4.03 -31.72
C ASP A 286 28.80 5.06 -31.12
N GLY A 287 28.39 5.79 -30.08
CA GLY A 287 29.18 6.80 -29.39
C GLY A 287 29.19 8.17 -30.06
N SER A 288 28.56 8.33 -31.24
CA SER A 288 28.43 9.64 -31.87
C SER A 288 27.47 10.54 -31.10
N VAL A 289 27.77 11.84 -31.02
CA VAL A 289 26.93 12.81 -30.30
C VAL A 289 25.63 13.07 -31.07
N ALA A 290 24.50 12.69 -30.49
CA ALA A 290 23.16 12.97 -31.03
C ALA A 290 22.69 14.38 -30.61
N VAL A 291 22.88 14.73 -29.34
CA VAL A 291 22.56 16.05 -28.78
C VAL A 291 23.70 16.49 -27.90
N LYS A 292 24.26 17.67 -28.17
CA LYS A 292 25.36 18.22 -27.36
C LYS A 292 24.90 18.53 -25.93
N PRO A 293 25.79 18.45 -24.93
CA PRO A 293 25.44 18.75 -23.55
C PRO A 293 24.90 20.16 -23.37
N GLN A 294 23.67 20.27 -22.87
CA GLN A 294 22.99 21.56 -22.67
C GLN A 294 21.89 21.53 -21.60
N PHE A 295 21.52 20.35 -21.09
CA PHE A 295 20.46 20.18 -20.08
C PHE A 295 21.06 20.03 -18.69
N THR A 296 20.41 20.54 -17.66
CA THR A 296 20.83 20.32 -16.26
C THR A 296 20.36 18.97 -15.72
N SER A 297 19.35 18.36 -16.35
CA SER A 297 18.95 16.96 -16.15
C SER A 297 18.34 16.39 -17.43
N ALA A 298 18.47 15.07 -17.62
CA ALA A 298 18.05 14.34 -18.81
C ALA A 298 17.61 12.91 -18.44
N LEU A 299 16.35 12.57 -18.68
CA LEU A 299 15.85 11.20 -18.50
C LEU A 299 16.07 10.35 -19.76
N PRO A 300 16.13 9.01 -19.65
CA PRO A 300 16.18 8.13 -20.82
C PRO A 300 15.04 8.41 -21.79
N PHE A 301 15.32 8.23 -23.09
CA PHE A 301 14.29 8.32 -24.11
C PHE A 301 13.29 7.17 -23.96
N SER A 302 12.00 7.50 -24.01
CA SER A 302 10.90 6.54 -24.03
C SER A 302 9.84 7.00 -25.01
N GLU A 303 9.26 6.01 -25.70
CA GLU A 303 8.36 6.18 -26.83
C GLU A 303 8.92 7.11 -27.93
N GLY A 304 10.20 7.51 -27.92
CA GLY A 304 10.94 8.42 -28.80
C GLY A 304 11.03 9.88 -28.33
N ARG A 305 10.75 10.17 -27.05
CA ARG A 305 10.92 11.49 -26.42
C ARG A 305 11.71 11.38 -25.13
N ALA A 306 12.27 12.49 -24.65
CA ALA A 306 12.89 12.55 -23.34
C ALA A 306 12.44 13.79 -22.56
N VAL A 307 12.28 13.60 -21.25
CA VAL A 307 12.07 14.70 -20.31
C VAL A 307 13.43 15.29 -19.93
N ILE A 308 13.54 16.60 -19.99
CA ILE A 308 14.76 17.34 -19.67
C ILE A 308 14.45 18.47 -18.68
N ASN A 309 15.48 18.94 -17.98
CA ASN A 309 15.45 20.18 -17.19
C ASN A 309 16.51 21.15 -17.72
N THR A 310 16.19 22.44 -17.75
CA THR A 310 17.13 23.50 -18.15
C THR A 310 17.41 24.52 -17.05
N ALA A 311 16.76 24.41 -15.88
CA ALA A 311 16.97 25.34 -14.79
C ALA A 311 18.35 25.12 -14.17
N GLU A 312 19.07 26.22 -13.94
CA GLU A 312 20.29 26.24 -13.14
C GLU A 312 19.94 26.08 -11.64
N ASP A 313 20.96 25.87 -10.79
CA ASP A 313 20.84 25.84 -9.32
C ASP A 313 19.76 24.89 -8.77
N TYR A 314 19.61 23.71 -9.38
CA TYR A 314 18.61 22.70 -9.00
C TYR A 314 17.16 23.19 -9.08
N GLY A 315 16.91 24.22 -9.89
CA GLY A 315 15.56 24.72 -10.16
C GLY A 315 14.72 23.74 -11.00
N ASN A 316 13.48 24.13 -11.28
CA ASN A 316 12.53 23.32 -12.04
C ASN A 316 12.11 24.07 -13.30
N ALA A 317 12.62 23.62 -14.45
CA ALA A 317 12.19 24.04 -15.77
C ALA A 317 12.17 22.81 -16.68
N TYR A 318 11.18 21.95 -16.45
CA TYR A 318 11.04 20.69 -17.18
C TYR A 318 10.34 20.91 -18.51
N GLY A 319 10.80 20.18 -19.52
CA GLY A 319 10.26 20.14 -20.87
C GLY A 319 10.39 18.76 -21.50
N LEU A 320 9.96 18.65 -22.76
CA LEU A 320 10.00 17.41 -23.54
C LEU A 320 10.68 17.66 -24.87
N ILE A 321 11.64 16.81 -25.23
CA ILE A 321 12.39 16.91 -26.50
C ILE A 321 12.18 15.69 -27.39
N ASP A 322 12.35 15.89 -28.70
CA ASP A 322 12.50 14.81 -29.67
C ASP A 322 13.92 14.23 -29.67
N LYS A 323 14.15 13.16 -30.45
CA LYS A 323 15.48 12.51 -30.59
C LYS A 323 16.56 13.41 -31.19
N GLN A 324 16.19 14.53 -31.82
CA GLN A 324 17.13 15.53 -32.33
C GLN A 324 17.44 16.63 -31.30
N GLY A 325 16.89 16.52 -30.09
CA GLY A 325 17.05 17.52 -29.03
C GLY A 325 16.20 18.77 -29.22
N LYS A 326 15.24 18.77 -30.15
CA LYS A 326 14.35 19.91 -30.36
C LYS A 326 13.20 19.85 -29.34
N PRO A 327 12.81 21.00 -28.76
CA PRO A 327 11.71 21.04 -27.82
C PRO A 327 10.38 20.75 -28.53
N ILE A 328 9.69 19.70 -28.08
CA ILE A 328 8.26 19.45 -28.35
C ILE A 328 7.42 20.26 -27.36
N ILE A 329 7.84 20.24 -26.08
CA ILE A 329 7.25 21.04 -25.00
C ILE A 329 8.36 21.88 -24.39
N PRO A 330 8.20 23.21 -24.33
CA PRO A 330 9.22 24.10 -23.80
C PRO A 330 9.48 23.79 -22.31
N ALA A 331 10.74 23.99 -21.91
CA ALA A 331 11.24 23.78 -20.57
C ALA A 331 10.76 24.89 -19.62
N THR A 332 9.47 24.87 -19.26
CA THR A 332 8.83 25.92 -18.43
C THR A 332 7.95 25.34 -17.32
N TYR A 333 7.80 24.02 -17.26
CA TYR A 333 6.95 23.37 -16.26
C TYR A 333 7.73 23.04 -15.00
N TYR A 334 7.03 22.99 -13.87
CA TYR A 334 7.64 22.55 -12.62
C TYR A 334 7.94 21.04 -12.65
N GLU A 335 7.18 20.30 -13.45
CA GLU A 335 7.32 18.86 -13.62
C GLU A 335 6.74 18.43 -14.97
N VAL A 336 7.33 17.41 -15.60
CA VAL A 336 6.75 16.69 -16.75
C VAL A 336 6.83 15.19 -16.48
N GLN A 337 5.68 14.52 -16.44
CA GLN A 337 5.60 13.07 -16.26
C GLN A 337 5.27 12.39 -17.58
N GLN A 338 6.05 11.39 -17.99
CA GLN A 338 5.68 10.50 -19.08
C GLN A 338 4.65 9.49 -18.58
N LEU A 339 3.49 9.44 -19.23
CA LEU A 339 2.37 8.59 -18.82
C LEU A 339 2.22 7.35 -19.70
N GLY A 340 3.05 7.21 -20.74
CA GLY A 340 2.89 6.19 -21.78
C GLY A 340 1.77 6.50 -22.78
N GLU A 341 1.65 5.66 -23.81
CA GLU A 341 0.74 5.82 -24.93
C GLU A 341 0.81 7.21 -25.59
N ASN A 342 2.02 7.79 -25.66
CA ASN A 342 2.29 9.13 -26.16
C ASN A 342 1.56 10.25 -25.40
N ARG A 343 1.43 10.12 -24.08
CA ARG A 343 0.85 11.15 -23.20
C ARG A 343 1.84 11.60 -22.15
N VAL A 344 1.76 12.88 -21.80
CA VAL A 344 2.52 13.46 -20.69
C VAL A 344 1.60 14.29 -19.79
N ALA A 345 1.85 14.29 -18.49
CA ALA A 345 1.29 15.25 -17.56
C ALA A 345 2.23 16.44 -17.43
N LEU A 346 1.69 17.66 -17.53
CA LEU A 346 2.42 18.91 -17.37
C LEU A 346 2.04 19.55 -16.04
N GLY A 347 2.98 19.53 -15.09
CA GLY A 347 2.79 19.99 -13.73
C GLY A 347 3.10 21.47 -13.56
N THR A 348 2.17 22.18 -12.91
CA THR A 348 2.40 23.55 -12.41
C THR A 348 2.14 23.58 -10.90
N PRO A 349 2.89 24.37 -10.12
CA PRO A 349 2.68 24.43 -8.68
C PRO A 349 1.25 24.84 -8.33
N VAL A 350 0.64 24.17 -7.35
CA VAL A 350 -0.66 24.59 -6.81
C VAL A 350 -0.54 26.00 -6.19
N TYR A 351 0.55 26.20 -5.44
CA TYR A 351 0.96 27.47 -4.82
C TYR A 351 2.32 27.89 -5.37
N ALA A 352 2.38 29.03 -6.07
CA ALA A 352 3.59 29.46 -6.77
C ALA A 352 4.75 29.82 -5.81
N ASP A 353 4.43 30.35 -4.63
CA ASP A 353 5.37 30.68 -3.56
C ASP A 353 5.77 29.46 -2.70
N GLN A 354 5.04 28.35 -2.81
CA GLN A 354 5.25 27.12 -2.03
C GLN A 354 5.13 25.88 -2.94
N PRO A 355 6.00 25.73 -3.96
CA PRO A 355 5.82 24.72 -4.99
C PRO A 355 5.97 23.27 -4.50
N TYR A 356 6.63 23.07 -3.36
CA TYR A 356 6.72 21.79 -2.66
C TYR A 356 5.37 21.29 -2.10
N ARG A 357 4.30 22.09 -2.15
CA ARG A 357 2.93 21.70 -1.74
C ARG A 357 2.15 20.95 -2.80
N GLY A 358 2.83 20.52 -3.86
CA GLY A 358 2.27 19.72 -4.93
C GLY A 358 1.91 20.53 -6.18
N SER A 359 1.65 19.77 -7.24
CA SER A 359 1.36 20.28 -8.58
C SER A 359 -0.10 20.04 -8.95
N ARG A 360 -0.60 20.87 -9.87
CA ARG A 360 -1.79 20.60 -10.69
C ARG A 360 -1.35 20.29 -12.10
N TYR A 361 -2.04 19.34 -12.72
CA TYR A 361 -1.64 18.77 -13.99
C TYR A 361 -2.67 19.05 -15.08
N VAL A 362 -2.15 19.24 -16.29
CA VAL A 362 -2.89 19.09 -17.54
C VAL A 362 -2.24 17.98 -18.37
N ILE A 363 -3.03 17.33 -19.22
CA ILE A 363 -2.53 16.28 -20.11
C ILE A 363 -2.18 16.92 -21.43
N ALA A 364 -1.02 16.55 -21.99
CA ALA A 364 -0.64 16.92 -23.34
C ALA A 364 -0.32 15.70 -24.20
N ASP A 365 -0.49 15.87 -25.49
CA ASP A 365 -0.02 14.93 -26.50
C ASP A 365 1.50 15.04 -26.62
N ALA A 366 2.20 13.94 -26.35
CA ALA A 366 3.67 13.93 -26.29
C ALA A 366 4.33 14.04 -27.67
N VAL A 367 3.57 13.87 -28.76
CA VAL A 367 4.08 13.97 -30.14
C VAL A 367 4.01 15.40 -30.64
N THR A 368 2.90 16.08 -30.38
CA THR A 368 2.60 17.42 -30.90
C THR A 368 2.84 18.54 -29.88
N GLY A 369 2.97 18.21 -28.60
CA GLY A 369 3.03 19.18 -27.50
C GLY A 369 1.69 19.86 -27.19
N ARG A 370 0.62 19.50 -27.91
CA ARG A 370 -0.70 20.11 -27.72
C ARG A 370 -1.31 19.68 -26.39
N VAL A 371 -1.73 20.65 -25.59
CA VAL A 371 -2.52 20.41 -24.37
C VAL A 371 -3.90 19.85 -24.77
N LEU A 372 -4.28 18.74 -24.14
CA LEU A 372 -5.47 17.94 -24.39
C LEU A 372 -6.56 18.16 -23.34
N SER A 373 -6.16 18.36 -22.08
CA SER A 373 -7.08 18.68 -20.98
C SER A 373 -6.82 20.08 -20.43
N ASN A 374 -7.88 20.80 -20.06
CA ASN A 374 -7.80 22.14 -19.45
C ASN A 374 -8.37 22.16 -18.01
N HIS A 375 -8.77 21.01 -17.49
CA HIS A 375 -9.24 20.87 -16.12
C HIS A 375 -8.06 20.55 -15.20
N PRO A 376 -7.92 21.24 -14.05
CA PRO A 376 -6.82 21.00 -13.14
C PRO A 376 -6.98 19.65 -12.45
N LEU A 377 -6.12 18.71 -12.80
CA LEU A 377 -6.00 17.42 -12.12
C LEU A 377 -5.03 17.56 -10.96
N LEU A 378 -5.27 16.83 -9.87
CA LEU A 378 -4.39 16.81 -8.68
C LEU A 378 -3.54 15.54 -8.61
N GLY A 379 -3.87 14.52 -9.39
CA GLY A 379 -3.01 13.37 -9.62
C GLY A 379 -3.38 12.65 -10.91
N VAL A 380 -2.36 12.04 -11.53
CA VAL A 380 -2.45 11.38 -12.83
C VAL A 380 -1.60 10.11 -12.77
N ASN A 381 -2.15 9.00 -13.24
CA ASN A 381 -1.42 7.74 -13.39
C ASN A 381 -1.11 7.46 -14.86
N ASN A 382 -0.27 6.45 -15.12
CA ASN A 382 0.05 6.02 -16.47
C ASN A 382 -1.19 5.55 -17.23
N TYR A 383 -1.16 5.74 -18.54
CA TYR A 383 -2.14 5.17 -19.45
C TYR A 383 -1.93 3.65 -19.54
N GLN A 384 -3.02 2.92 -19.44
CA GLN A 384 -3.11 1.49 -19.68
C GLN A 384 -4.36 1.22 -20.50
N HIS A 385 -4.19 0.61 -21.68
CA HIS A 385 -5.30 0.29 -22.60
C HIS A 385 -6.12 1.53 -23.00
N GLY A 386 -5.45 2.66 -23.23
CA GLY A 386 -6.06 3.92 -23.66
C GLY A 386 -6.72 4.75 -22.55
N LEU A 387 -6.59 4.34 -21.29
CA LEU A 387 -7.19 4.99 -20.13
C LEU A 387 -6.15 5.30 -19.07
N ALA A 388 -6.25 6.46 -18.41
CA ALA A 388 -5.45 6.81 -17.24
C ALA A 388 -6.36 7.13 -16.05
N SER A 389 -6.04 6.59 -14.88
CA SER A 389 -6.70 6.98 -13.63
C SER A 389 -6.20 8.35 -13.19
N VAL A 390 -7.13 9.26 -12.89
CA VAL A 390 -6.86 10.61 -12.42
C VAL A 390 -7.77 10.96 -11.26
N TYR A 391 -7.39 11.96 -10.47
CA TYR A 391 -8.32 12.61 -9.56
C TYR A 391 -8.20 14.14 -9.63
N ASP A 392 -9.33 14.79 -9.40
CA ASP A 392 -9.42 16.24 -9.21
C ASP A 392 -9.70 16.58 -7.74
N ALA A 393 -10.22 17.78 -7.48
CA ALA A 393 -10.53 18.21 -6.11
C ALA A 393 -11.64 17.38 -5.42
N LYS A 394 -12.45 16.64 -6.19
CA LYS A 394 -13.64 15.96 -5.70
C LYS A 394 -13.64 14.47 -6.01
N ASP A 395 -13.35 14.09 -7.25
CA ASP A 395 -13.61 12.75 -7.74
C ASP A 395 -12.35 12.11 -8.35
N THR A 396 -12.26 10.79 -8.25
CA THR A 396 -11.33 9.93 -8.99
C THR A 396 -12.08 9.20 -10.12
N TYR A 397 -11.49 9.19 -11.32
CA TYR A 397 -12.10 8.62 -12.53
C TYR A 397 -11.04 8.33 -13.60
N PHE A 398 -11.44 7.64 -14.67
CA PHE A 398 -10.59 7.47 -15.85
C PHE A 398 -10.72 8.64 -16.84
N ILE A 399 -9.63 9.01 -17.49
CA ILE A 399 -9.63 9.82 -18.71
C ILE A 399 -9.18 8.98 -19.91
N ASP A 400 -9.69 9.30 -21.09
CA ASP A 400 -9.25 8.72 -22.34
C ASP A 400 -8.04 9.47 -22.92
N LYS A 401 -7.48 8.96 -24.01
CA LYS A 401 -6.35 9.61 -24.72
C LYS A 401 -6.67 10.99 -25.27
N SER A 402 -7.92 11.44 -25.34
CA SER A 402 -8.22 12.83 -25.69
C SER A 402 -8.06 13.79 -24.50
N GLY A 403 -7.71 13.28 -23.31
CA GLY A 403 -7.61 14.05 -22.07
C GLY A 403 -8.97 14.35 -21.44
N LYS A 404 -10.05 13.75 -21.96
CA LYS A 404 -11.41 13.92 -21.46
C LYS A 404 -11.76 12.78 -20.53
N LYS A 405 -12.67 13.04 -19.60
CA LYS A 405 -13.27 12.03 -18.74
C LYS A 405 -13.82 10.90 -19.61
N ALA A 406 -13.34 9.69 -19.36
CA ALA A 406 -13.79 8.51 -20.07
C ALA A 406 -15.27 8.26 -19.77
N SER A 407 -15.98 7.69 -20.75
CA SER A 407 -17.35 7.22 -20.56
C SER A 407 -17.45 6.01 -19.64
N GLN A 408 -16.32 5.31 -19.44
CA GLN A 408 -16.24 4.13 -18.60
C GLN A 408 -16.32 4.50 -17.10
N PRO A 409 -17.28 3.93 -16.36
CA PRO A 409 -17.37 4.09 -14.91
C PRO A 409 -16.31 3.24 -14.19
N PRO A 410 -16.05 3.47 -12.88
CA PRO A 410 -16.76 4.36 -11.96
C PRO A 410 -16.19 5.78 -11.89
N VAL A 411 -17.01 6.69 -11.35
CA VAL A 411 -16.58 7.99 -10.83
C VAL A 411 -16.78 7.92 -9.33
N ILE A 412 -15.70 8.03 -8.56
CA ILE A 412 -15.73 7.80 -7.11
C ILE A 412 -15.28 9.06 -6.40
N ALA A 413 -16.08 9.53 -5.44
CA ALA A 413 -15.71 10.68 -4.62
C ALA A 413 -14.49 10.37 -3.75
N GLY A 414 -13.53 11.29 -3.74
CA GLY A 414 -12.25 11.14 -3.04
C GLY A 414 -11.07 11.19 -3.99
N SER A 415 -9.88 11.05 -3.40
CA SER A 415 -8.59 11.11 -4.08
C SER A 415 -7.92 9.74 -3.99
N GLY A 416 -7.39 9.24 -5.09
CA GLY A 416 -6.72 7.94 -5.12
C GLY A 416 -6.51 7.41 -6.53
N THR A 417 -6.58 6.09 -6.67
CA THR A 417 -6.32 5.42 -7.95
C THR A 417 -7.42 4.41 -8.29
N LEU A 418 -7.69 4.30 -9.59
CA LEU A 418 -8.44 3.22 -10.20
C LEU A 418 -7.47 2.36 -11.02
N SER A 419 -7.56 1.06 -10.87
CA SER A 419 -6.76 0.10 -11.63
C SER A 419 -7.61 -1.07 -12.09
N PHE A 420 -7.16 -1.72 -13.16
CA PHE A 420 -7.78 -2.94 -13.62
C PHE A 420 -7.30 -4.12 -12.77
N SER A 421 -8.23 -4.91 -12.24
CA SER A 421 -7.95 -6.19 -11.58
C SER A 421 -8.85 -7.24 -12.23
N GLY A 422 -8.31 -7.98 -13.19
CA GLY A 422 -9.11 -8.89 -14.03
C GLY A 422 -10.31 -8.18 -14.65
N SER A 423 -11.51 -8.72 -14.43
CA SER A 423 -12.77 -8.12 -14.91
C SER A 423 -13.27 -6.93 -14.07
N LEU A 424 -12.69 -6.71 -12.89
CA LEU A 424 -13.08 -5.67 -11.95
C LEU A 424 -12.19 -4.43 -12.04
N ILE A 425 -12.72 -3.31 -11.59
CA ILE A 425 -11.99 -2.07 -11.37
C ILE A 425 -11.74 -1.99 -9.87
N ARG A 426 -10.47 -2.08 -9.49
CA ARG A 426 -10.02 -1.82 -8.12
C ARG A 426 -9.94 -0.31 -7.92
N ALA A 427 -10.47 0.15 -6.80
CA ALA A 427 -10.48 1.54 -6.41
C ALA A 427 -9.83 1.66 -5.04
N ASP A 428 -8.63 2.25 -5.00
CA ASP A 428 -7.94 2.60 -3.77
C ASP A 428 -8.10 4.10 -3.55
N ILE A 429 -9.19 4.48 -2.90
CA ILE A 429 -9.66 5.88 -2.77
C ILE A 429 -9.70 6.26 -1.31
N ASP A 430 -9.07 7.38 -0.95
CA ASP A 430 -8.95 7.86 0.41
C ASP A 430 -8.49 6.74 1.37
N GLN A 431 -7.46 5.98 0.99
CA GLN A 431 -6.89 4.87 1.77
C GLN A 431 -7.86 3.72 2.08
N ARG A 432 -8.92 3.55 1.28
CA ARG A 432 -9.82 2.39 1.35
C ARG A 432 -9.93 1.71 0.00
N THR A 433 -9.95 0.38 0.04
CA THR A 433 -10.10 -0.45 -1.16
C THR A 433 -11.57 -0.79 -1.40
N ALA A 434 -12.00 -0.67 -2.65
CA ALA A 434 -13.28 -1.16 -3.14
C ALA A 434 -13.12 -1.74 -4.55
N TYR A 435 -14.06 -2.59 -4.95
CA TYR A 435 -14.11 -3.18 -6.27
C TYR A 435 -15.44 -2.88 -6.96
N TYR A 436 -15.36 -2.56 -8.24
CA TYR A 436 -16.50 -2.25 -9.10
C TYR A 436 -16.46 -3.13 -10.35
N ASP A 437 -17.62 -3.50 -10.86
CA ASP A 437 -17.70 -4.08 -12.20
C ASP A 437 -17.43 -3.00 -13.28
N ARG A 438 -17.29 -3.42 -14.54
CA ARG A 438 -17.07 -2.51 -15.68
C ARG A 438 -18.23 -1.54 -15.95
N ARG A 439 -19.40 -1.76 -15.34
CA ARG A 439 -20.57 -0.89 -15.42
C ARG A 439 -20.64 0.09 -14.26
N GLY A 440 -19.67 0.05 -13.33
CA GLY A 440 -19.59 0.95 -12.19
C GLY A 440 -20.40 0.50 -10.98
N LYS A 441 -20.95 -0.71 -10.97
CA LYS A 441 -21.61 -1.26 -9.78
C LYS A 441 -20.55 -1.71 -8.79
N GLN A 442 -20.62 -1.24 -7.55
CA GLN A 442 -19.75 -1.70 -6.48
C GLN A 442 -20.07 -3.17 -6.17
N VAL A 443 -19.09 -4.07 -6.34
CA VAL A 443 -19.23 -5.50 -6.04
C VAL A 443 -18.69 -5.84 -4.65
N TRP A 444 -17.69 -5.09 -4.16
CA TRP A 444 -17.13 -5.27 -2.83
C TRP A 444 -16.55 -3.95 -2.31
N ARG A 445 -16.51 -3.79 -0.99
CA ARG A 445 -15.74 -2.73 -0.32
C ARG A 445 -15.16 -3.23 0.98
N GLN A 446 -14.03 -2.67 1.38
CA GLN A 446 -13.45 -2.90 2.70
C GLN A 446 -14.51 -2.64 3.79
N ASN A 447 -14.59 -3.53 4.77
CA ASN A 447 -15.60 -3.46 5.81
C ASN A 447 -15.34 -2.28 6.75
N GLY A 448 -16.39 -1.49 7.01
CA GLY A 448 -16.39 -0.41 8.00
C GLY A 448 -16.89 -0.84 9.38
N VAL A 449 -17.15 -2.13 9.58
CA VAL A 449 -17.61 -2.69 10.87
C VAL A 449 -16.68 -3.83 11.25
N ILE A 450 -16.09 -3.76 12.43
CA ILE A 450 -15.24 -4.79 13.03
C ILE A 450 -16.08 -5.51 14.10
N PRO A 451 -16.51 -6.74 13.81
CA PRO A 451 -17.26 -7.53 14.79
C PRO A 451 -16.36 -7.96 15.97
N LEU A 452 -16.83 -7.78 17.21
CA LEU A 452 -16.20 -8.32 18.41
C LEU A 452 -17.07 -9.47 18.98
N ARG A 453 -17.00 -9.75 20.28
CA ARG A 453 -17.98 -10.61 20.95
C ARG A 453 -19.30 -9.84 21.08
N PRO A 454 -20.45 -10.38 20.62
CA PRO A 454 -21.75 -9.74 20.82
C PRO A 454 -21.96 -9.31 22.29
N PRO A 455 -22.55 -8.13 22.52
CA PRO A 455 -23.17 -7.22 21.55
C PRO A 455 -22.21 -6.21 20.90
N TYR A 456 -20.88 -6.36 21.10
CA TYR A 456 -19.93 -5.31 20.75
C TYR A 456 -19.43 -5.36 19.30
N SER A 457 -19.20 -4.18 18.73
CA SER A 457 -18.53 -3.96 17.44
C SER A 457 -17.86 -2.59 17.40
N VAL A 458 -16.89 -2.42 16.50
CA VAL A 458 -16.25 -1.13 16.24
C VAL A 458 -16.59 -0.68 14.83
N LEU A 459 -17.23 0.48 14.71
CA LEU A 459 -17.62 1.10 13.45
C LEU A 459 -16.58 2.14 13.05
N GLU A 460 -16.23 2.14 11.79
CA GLU A 460 -15.40 3.17 11.19
C GLU A 460 -16.25 4.36 10.74
N LYS A 461 -15.79 5.57 11.05
CA LYS A 461 -16.31 6.83 10.52
C LYS A 461 -15.19 7.63 9.87
N LYS A 462 -15.53 8.32 8.79
CA LYS A 462 -14.61 9.16 8.01
C LYS A 462 -14.81 10.63 8.33
N TYR A 463 -13.71 11.34 8.58
CA TYR A 463 -13.63 12.78 8.73
C TYR A 463 -12.61 13.35 7.75
N LYS A 464 -13.09 14.04 6.71
CA LYS A 464 -12.27 14.63 5.64
C LYS A 464 -12.74 16.07 5.34
N PRO A 465 -12.37 17.06 6.16
CA PRO A 465 -12.85 18.43 6.00
C PRO A 465 -12.26 19.15 4.77
N ASN A 466 -11.11 18.70 4.28
CA ASN A 466 -10.48 19.18 3.05
C ASN A 466 -9.51 18.12 2.49
N ARG A 467 -8.76 18.44 1.43
CA ARG A 467 -7.86 17.49 0.76
C ARG A 467 -6.63 17.08 1.58
N ASP A 468 -6.18 17.94 2.48
CA ASP A 468 -4.94 17.77 3.24
C ASP A 468 -5.20 17.08 4.59
N TYR A 469 -6.45 16.69 4.88
CA TYR A 469 -6.83 16.12 6.17
C TYR A 469 -7.80 14.95 5.99
N LEU A 470 -7.38 13.74 6.38
CA LEU A 470 -8.18 12.52 6.28
C LEU A 470 -8.03 11.68 7.56
N VAL A 471 -9.12 11.48 8.29
CA VAL A 471 -9.12 10.66 9.50
C VAL A 471 -10.23 9.62 9.42
N TYR A 472 -9.88 8.36 9.65
CA TYR A 472 -10.82 7.31 10.00
C TYR A 472 -10.76 7.08 11.51
N TYR A 473 -11.90 7.14 12.18
CA TYR A 473 -11.99 7.04 13.64
C TYR A 473 -13.00 5.99 14.10
N PRO A 474 -12.77 5.33 15.25
CA PRO A 474 -13.64 4.28 15.76
C PRO A 474 -14.87 4.83 16.49
N VAL A 475 -15.97 4.11 16.36
CA VAL A 475 -17.19 4.24 17.16
C VAL A 475 -17.55 2.87 17.71
N ILE A 476 -17.52 2.71 19.03
CA ILE A 476 -17.89 1.47 19.71
C ILE A 476 -19.41 1.37 19.82
N GLU A 477 -19.95 0.26 19.35
CA GLU A 477 -21.34 -0.15 19.54
C GLU A 477 -21.45 -1.29 20.58
N GLY A 478 -22.65 -1.47 21.14
CA GLY A 478 -22.95 -2.53 22.11
C GLY A 478 -22.79 -2.15 23.59
N ILE A 479 -22.29 -0.95 23.91
CA ILE A 479 -22.31 -0.42 25.28
C ILE A 479 -23.76 -0.15 25.70
N ALA A 480 -24.22 -0.83 26.76
CA ALA A 480 -25.63 -0.84 27.16
C ALA A 480 -26.16 0.53 27.64
N ASP A 481 -25.33 1.28 28.35
CA ASP A 481 -25.68 2.63 28.81
C ASP A 481 -25.40 3.65 27.69
N ILE A 482 -26.45 4.36 27.27
CA ILE A 482 -26.41 5.30 26.14
C ILE A 482 -25.53 6.51 26.43
N GLU A 483 -25.51 7.03 27.66
CA GLU A 483 -24.71 8.21 28.01
C GLU A 483 -23.22 7.85 28.17
N VAL A 484 -22.95 6.66 28.71
CA VAL A 484 -21.60 6.08 28.70
C VAL A 484 -21.12 5.88 27.26
N SER A 485 -21.94 5.28 26.40
CA SER A 485 -21.62 5.07 24.98
C SER A 485 -21.30 6.39 24.27
N LYS A 486 -22.11 7.44 24.48
CA LYS A 486 -21.84 8.78 23.93
C LYS A 486 -20.53 9.37 24.42
N THR A 487 -20.23 9.25 25.71
CA THR A 487 -19.00 9.78 26.32
C THR A 487 -17.77 9.07 25.77
N VAL A 488 -17.80 7.72 25.71
CA VAL A 488 -16.72 6.91 25.12
C VAL A 488 -16.46 7.31 23.67
N ASN A 489 -17.51 7.36 22.85
CA ASN A 489 -17.38 7.66 21.43
C ASN A 489 -16.99 9.11 21.14
N SER A 490 -17.41 10.06 21.97
CA SER A 490 -16.98 11.46 21.87
C SER A 490 -15.50 11.61 22.21
N ARG A 491 -15.02 10.90 23.24
CA ARG A 491 -13.60 10.86 23.59
C ARG A 491 -12.77 10.22 22.47
N LEU A 492 -13.17 9.07 21.92
CA LEU A 492 -12.45 8.42 20.80
C LEU A 492 -12.37 9.31 19.57
N ARG A 493 -13.45 10.02 19.23
CA ARG A 493 -13.44 10.99 18.13
C ARG A 493 -12.44 12.11 18.35
N SER A 494 -12.39 12.67 19.57
CA SER A 494 -11.44 13.73 19.94
C SER A 494 -9.99 13.25 19.91
N LEU A 495 -9.71 12.08 20.49
CA LEU A 495 -8.37 11.45 20.48
C LEU A 495 -7.89 11.11 19.07
N SER A 496 -8.80 10.73 18.17
CA SER A 496 -8.50 10.51 16.75
C SER A 496 -8.27 11.81 15.97
N LYS A 497 -8.46 12.98 16.60
CA LYS A 497 -8.40 14.32 15.98
C LYS A 497 -9.45 14.52 14.87
N ALA A 498 -10.62 13.91 15.00
CA ALA A 498 -11.71 14.01 14.03
C ALA A 498 -12.67 15.19 14.29
N GLU A 499 -12.12 16.35 14.69
CA GLU A 499 -12.85 17.58 15.01
C GLU A 499 -11.99 18.84 14.87
N GLY A 500 -12.64 20.02 14.83
CA GLY A 500 -12.00 21.35 14.91
C GLY A 500 -11.24 21.82 13.67
N ILE A 501 -10.78 20.92 12.79
CA ILE A 501 -9.99 21.28 11.61
C ILE A 501 -10.89 21.52 10.38
N GLY A 502 -10.64 22.61 9.66
CA GLY A 502 -11.41 23.01 8.47
C GLY A 502 -12.62 23.90 8.74
N SER A 503 -12.91 24.28 9.99
CA SER A 503 -14.02 25.18 10.34
C SER A 503 -13.74 26.67 10.15
N GLY A 504 -12.67 27.06 9.42
CA GLY A 504 -12.26 28.47 9.34
C GLY A 504 -11.52 28.94 8.08
N GLY A 505 -11.41 28.13 7.03
CA GLY A 505 -10.84 28.57 5.73
C GLY A 505 -9.34 28.95 5.73
N ILE A 506 -8.62 28.83 6.84
CA ILE A 506 -7.17 29.04 6.90
C ILE A 506 -6.48 27.86 6.22
N ALA A 507 -5.63 28.15 5.23
CA ALA A 507 -4.76 27.17 4.62
C ALA A 507 -3.82 26.60 5.69
N GLN A 508 -3.93 25.30 5.96
CA GLN A 508 -3.02 24.61 6.87
C GLN A 508 -1.64 24.50 6.21
N ASP A 509 -0.59 24.51 7.02
CA ASP A 509 0.82 24.35 6.63
C ASP A 509 1.31 22.90 6.75
N PHE A 510 0.38 21.96 6.97
CA PHE A 510 0.62 20.52 7.01
C PHE A 510 -0.51 19.73 6.36
N SER A 511 -0.25 18.46 6.06
CA SER A 511 -1.27 17.44 5.84
C SER A 511 -1.30 16.46 7.00
N TYR A 512 -2.48 15.87 7.27
CA TYR A 512 -2.65 14.87 8.32
C TYR A 512 -3.49 13.71 7.80
N THR A 513 -2.99 12.51 8.05
CA THR A 513 -3.77 11.28 7.89
C THR A 513 -3.88 10.58 9.23
N GLY A 514 -5.00 9.92 9.50
CA GLY A 514 -5.21 9.15 10.72
C GLY A 514 -6.12 7.94 10.49
N ASP A 515 -5.86 6.86 11.22
CA ASP A 515 -6.60 5.62 11.15
C ASP A 515 -6.67 4.95 12.53
N PHE A 516 -7.31 3.80 12.61
CA PHE A 516 -7.34 2.98 13.81
C PHE A 516 -7.35 1.48 13.49
N ALA A 517 -6.89 0.69 14.46
CA ALA A 517 -6.98 -0.76 14.46
C ALA A 517 -7.45 -1.26 15.83
N VAL A 518 -8.02 -2.48 15.85
CA VAL A 518 -8.18 -3.23 17.10
C VAL A 518 -6.86 -3.94 17.35
N GLU A 519 -6.18 -3.54 18.43
CA GLU A 519 -4.92 -4.16 18.86
C GLU A 519 -5.20 -5.43 19.67
N PHE A 520 -6.14 -5.34 20.61
CA PHE A 520 -6.47 -6.45 21.49
C PHE A 520 -7.93 -6.41 21.90
N PHE A 521 -8.57 -7.58 21.93
CA PHE A 521 -9.91 -7.71 22.47
C PHE A 521 -10.05 -9.02 23.25
N ARG A 522 -10.35 -8.92 24.55
CA ARG A 522 -10.61 -10.08 25.41
C ARG A 522 -11.59 -9.74 26.52
N LYS A 523 -12.54 -10.63 26.76
CA LYS A 523 -13.66 -10.46 27.71
C LYS A 523 -14.38 -9.12 27.51
N ASN A 524 -14.02 -8.10 28.30
CA ASN A 524 -14.62 -6.77 28.27
C ASN A 524 -13.60 -5.67 27.94
N LEU A 525 -12.31 -5.99 27.83
CA LEU A 525 -11.28 -5.04 27.41
C LEU A 525 -11.20 -4.98 25.89
N LEU A 526 -11.28 -3.77 25.36
CA LEU A 526 -10.90 -3.43 23.99
C LEU A 526 -9.71 -2.48 24.05
N VAL A 527 -8.64 -2.82 23.34
CA VAL A 527 -7.50 -1.94 23.10
C VAL A 527 -7.55 -1.50 21.65
N LEU A 528 -7.68 -0.19 21.43
CA LEU A 528 -7.67 0.41 20.11
C LEU A 528 -6.34 1.12 19.89
N GLU A 529 -5.65 0.79 18.80
CA GLU A 529 -4.56 1.61 18.28
C GLU A 529 -5.17 2.77 17.48
N LEU A 530 -4.86 4.01 17.85
CA LEU A 530 -5.17 5.22 17.10
C LEU A 530 -3.85 5.74 16.51
N SER A 531 -3.74 5.70 15.18
CA SER A 531 -2.52 6.11 14.49
C SER A 531 -2.75 7.37 13.65
N GLY A 532 -1.68 8.11 13.42
CA GLY A 532 -1.72 9.32 12.61
C GLY A 532 -0.36 9.66 12.03
N TYR A 533 -0.35 10.48 10.99
CA TYR A 533 0.85 10.98 10.34
C TYR A 533 0.67 12.44 10.00
N ASN A 534 1.41 13.30 10.70
CA ASN A 534 1.42 14.74 10.48
C ASN A 534 2.60 15.11 9.60
N TYR A 535 2.34 15.66 8.42
CA TYR A 535 3.36 16.07 7.46
C TYR A 535 3.32 17.60 7.26
N PRO A 536 4.14 18.37 8.00
CA PRO A 536 4.40 19.76 7.66
C PRO A 536 4.96 19.88 6.24
N PHE A 537 4.35 20.73 5.41
CA PHE A 537 4.76 20.81 4.00
C PHE A 537 6.22 21.29 3.87
N GLY A 538 6.99 20.61 3.04
CA GLY A 538 8.41 20.91 2.82
C GLY A 538 9.34 20.27 3.86
N ALA A 539 8.81 19.57 4.87
CA ALA A 539 9.63 18.76 5.76
C ALA A 539 10.20 17.53 5.02
N ALA A 540 11.37 17.04 5.45
CA ALA A 540 11.99 15.84 4.90
C ALA A 540 11.12 14.59 5.08
N HIS A 541 10.40 14.50 6.19
CA HIS A 541 9.38 13.49 6.48
C HIS A 541 8.36 14.08 7.46
N GLY A 542 7.25 13.38 7.64
CA GLY A 542 6.24 13.69 8.64
C GLY A 542 6.55 12.99 9.96
N MET A 543 5.74 13.25 10.97
CA MET A 543 5.84 12.64 12.28
C MET A 543 4.64 11.73 12.51
N PRO A 544 4.85 10.42 12.70
CA PRO A 544 3.78 9.52 13.06
C PRO A 544 3.39 9.74 14.54
N THR A 545 2.13 9.49 14.85
CA THR A 545 1.58 9.43 16.20
C THR A 545 0.92 8.08 16.40
N MET A 546 1.09 7.48 17.58
CA MET A 546 0.47 6.21 17.94
C MET A 546 0.00 6.29 19.39
N LEU A 547 -1.27 5.97 19.63
CA LEU A 547 -1.92 6.00 20.93
C LEU A 547 -2.76 4.73 21.11
N TYR A 548 -2.63 4.06 22.25
CA TYR A 548 -3.47 2.90 22.58
C TYR A 548 -4.48 3.25 23.67
N GLU A 549 -5.77 3.11 23.34
CA GLU A 549 -6.85 3.36 24.29
C GLU A 549 -7.44 2.05 24.81
N HIS A 550 -7.41 1.90 26.13
CA HIS A 550 -7.83 0.70 26.86
C HIS A 550 -9.22 0.89 27.43
N VAL A 551 -10.26 0.41 26.74
CA VAL A 551 -11.66 0.65 27.09
C VAL A 551 -12.30 -0.61 27.66
N ASN A 552 -12.84 -0.51 28.88
CA ASN A 552 -13.76 -1.51 29.39
C ASN A 552 -15.15 -1.32 28.78
N LEU A 553 -15.56 -2.22 27.90
CA LEU A 553 -16.82 -2.14 27.14
C LEU A 553 -18.08 -2.28 28.01
N ARG A 554 -17.94 -2.69 29.28
CA ARG A 554 -19.07 -2.77 30.21
C ARG A 554 -19.29 -1.46 30.95
N SER A 555 -18.21 -0.83 31.43
CA SER A 555 -18.28 0.39 32.24
C SER A 555 -18.01 1.68 31.46
N GLY A 556 -17.44 1.57 30.25
CA GLY A 556 -16.91 2.69 29.46
C GLY A 556 -15.66 3.34 30.05
N ARG A 557 -15.04 2.72 31.06
CA ARG A 557 -13.82 3.23 31.69
C ARG A 557 -12.62 3.09 30.75
N PHE A 558 -11.81 4.14 30.67
CA PHE A 558 -10.50 4.13 30.05
C PHE A 558 -9.43 3.89 31.12
N TYR A 559 -8.49 2.99 30.86
CA TYR A 559 -7.41 2.67 31.79
C TYR A 559 -6.11 3.41 31.47
N THR A 560 -5.36 3.77 32.52
CA THR A 560 -3.97 4.23 32.42
C THR A 560 -3.02 3.13 32.88
N LEU A 561 -1.71 3.29 32.65
CA LEU A 561 -0.70 2.31 33.04
C LEU A 561 -0.78 1.97 34.54
N SER A 562 -0.98 2.98 35.38
CA SER A 562 -1.08 2.81 36.83
C SER A 562 -2.24 1.93 37.28
N ASP A 563 -3.33 1.84 36.50
CA ASP A 563 -4.50 1.04 36.86
C ASP A 563 -4.21 -0.48 36.85
N LEU A 564 -3.12 -0.91 36.19
CA LEU A 564 -2.70 -2.32 36.15
C LEU A 564 -2.05 -2.77 37.47
N PHE A 565 -1.55 -1.83 38.27
CA PHE A 565 -0.67 -2.12 39.40
C PHE A 565 -1.33 -1.84 40.75
N LYS A 566 -0.82 -2.51 41.79
CA LYS A 566 -1.28 -2.27 43.18
C LYS A 566 -0.98 -0.83 43.60
N PRO A 567 -1.88 -0.15 44.35
CA PRO A 567 -1.62 1.18 44.88
C PRO A 567 -0.32 1.22 45.69
N GLY A 568 0.52 2.22 45.44
CA GLY A 568 1.83 2.39 46.11
C GLY A 568 2.93 1.42 45.66
N SER A 569 2.66 0.55 44.67
CA SER A 569 3.71 -0.30 44.09
C SER A 569 4.77 0.53 43.34
N ARG A 570 6.03 0.06 43.38
CA ARG A 570 7.17 0.68 42.68
C ARG A 570 7.24 0.24 41.21
N TYR A 571 6.11 0.23 40.51
CA TYR A 571 6.05 -0.33 39.15
C TYR A 571 6.91 0.46 38.16
N VAL A 572 6.91 1.80 38.22
CA VAL A 572 7.74 2.66 37.33
C VAL A 572 9.21 2.26 37.39
N GLU A 573 9.76 2.09 38.60
CA GLU A 573 11.13 1.66 38.80
C GLU A 573 11.36 0.25 38.29
N LYS A 574 10.47 -0.70 38.61
CA LYS A 574 10.64 -2.09 38.19
C LYS A 574 10.60 -2.24 36.66
N LEU A 575 9.66 -1.57 36.00
CA LEU A 575 9.55 -1.58 34.54
C LEU A 575 10.76 -0.88 33.92
N SER A 576 11.25 0.22 34.53
CA SER A 576 12.46 0.90 34.08
C SER A 576 13.69 0.00 34.11
N GLU A 577 13.85 -0.79 35.18
CA GLU A 577 14.92 -1.78 35.29
C GLU A 577 14.84 -2.85 34.20
N ILE A 578 13.63 -3.33 33.89
CA ILE A 578 13.42 -4.38 32.88
C ILE A 578 13.80 -3.85 31.49
N VAL A 579 13.25 -2.69 31.10
CA VAL A 579 13.55 -2.06 29.80
C VAL A 579 15.05 -1.73 29.70
N GLY A 580 15.65 -1.14 30.73
CA GLY A 580 17.08 -0.85 30.75
C GLY A 580 17.95 -2.10 30.58
N LYS A 581 17.55 -3.24 31.17
CA LYS A 581 18.22 -4.53 30.95
C LYS A 581 18.04 -5.07 29.55
N GLN A 582 16.86 -4.92 28.95
CA GLN A 582 16.62 -5.32 27.56
C GLN A 582 17.52 -4.51 26.62
N ILE A 583 17.56 -3.17 26.77
CA ILE A 583 18.44 -2.30 25.99
C ILE A 583 19.91 -2.68 26.14
N ALA A 584 20.36 -2.99 27.36
CA ALA A 584 21.76 -3.29 27.63
C ALA A 584 22.22 -4.68 27.12
N ASN A 585 21.32 -5.66 27.05
CA ASN A 585 21.71 -7.08 26.87
C ASN A 585 21.12 -7.76 25.65
N ASP A 586 20.08 -7.19 25.02
CA ASP A 586 19.42 -7.78 23.87
C ASP A 586 19.84 -7.06 22.58
N PRO A 587 20.58 -7.73 21.67
CA PRO A 587 21.06 -7.13 20.43
C PRO A 587 19.97 -6.55 19.53
N GLN A 588 18.71 -6.98 19.69
CA GLN A 588 17.61 -6.42 18.89
C GLN A 588 17.42 -4.92 19.14
N TYR A 589 17.83 -4.40 20.30
CA TYR A 589 17.71 -2.98 20.65
C TYR A 589 19.02 -2.20 20.45
N SER A 590 19.97 -2.71 19.66
CA SER A 590 21.26 -2.03 19.40
C SER A 590 21.13 -0.67 18.70
N TYR A 591 19.94 -0.36 18.16
CA TYR A 591 19.62 0.93 17.53
C TYR A 591 19.25 2.02 18.54
N VAL A 592 19.03 1.69 19.82
CA VAL A 592 18.76 2.68 20.87
C VAL A 592 20.02 3.51 21.08
N PHE A 593 19.85 4.83 21.15
CA PHE A 593 20.96 5.75 21.33
C PHE A 593 21.66 5.49 22.67
N PRO A 594 23.01 5.47 22.69
CA PRO A 594 23.74 5.37 23.95
C PRO A 594 23.34 6.49 24.92
N ASP A 595 23.18 6.13 26.20
CA ASP A 595 22.89 7.05 27.31
C ASP A 595 21.60 7.89 27.21
N THR A 596 20.66 7.58 26.31
CA THR A 596 19.39 8.33 26.19
C THR A 596 18.29 7.78 27.09
N TYR A 597 18.26 6.47 27.32
CA TYR A 597 17.26 5.86 28.19
C TYR A 597 17.48 6.24 29.67
N LYS A 598 16.49 6.89 30.30
CA LYS A 598 16.54 7.34 31.71
C LYS A 598 15.52 6.65 32.62
N GLY A 599 14.83 5.63 32.13
CA GLY A 599 13.66 5.05 32.79
C GLY A 599 12.36 5.48 32.11
N ILE A 600 11.26 4.86 32.51
CA ILE A 600 9.91 5.19 32.02
C ILE A 600 9.26 6.24 32.92
N THR A 601 8.20 6.87 32.43
CA THR A 601 7.32 7.71 33.26
C THR A 601 6.11 6.93 33.82
N ALA A 602 5.37 7.52 34.76
CA ALA A 602 4.16 6.91 35.31
C ALA A 602 3.00 6.82 34.28
N ASP A 603 3.02 7.70 33.29
CA ASP A 603 2.10 7.80 32.17
C ASP A 603 2.73 7.29 30.86
N GLN A 604 3.77 6.45 30.94
CA GLN A 604 4.44 5.90 29.77
C GLN A 604 3.41 5.24 28.83
N PRO A 605 3.44 5.56 27.52
CA PRO A 605 2.59 4.90 26.54
C PRO A 605 2.80 3.38 26.53
N PHE A 606 1.69 2.65 26.48
CA PHE A 606 1.69 1.20 26.59
C PHE A 606 0.51 0.56 25.85
N TYR A 607 0.59 -0.74 25.64
CA TYR A 607 -0.55 -1.60 25.33
C TYR A 607 -0.40 -2.97 26.00
N VAL A 608 -1.42 -3.82 25.89
CA VAL A 608 -1.47 -5.13 26.55
C VAL A 608 -2.03 -6.20 25.61
N ASP A 609 -1.57 -7.43 25.78
CA ASP A 609 -2.20 -8.63 25.24
C ASP A 609 -2.54 -9.64 26.36
N GLU A 610 -2.76 -10.91 26.02
CA GLU A 610 -3.03 -11.96 27.00
C GLU A 610 -1.83 -12.29 27.91
N GLU A 611 -0.60 -12.04 27.47
CA GLU A 611 0.61 -12.55 28.10
C GLU A 611 1.55 -11.47 28.64
N ALA A 612 1.48 -10.25 28.11
CA ALA A 612 2.46 -9.21 28.37
C ALA A 612 1.90 -7.79 28.35
N LEU A 613 2.65 -6.92 29.04
CA LEU A 613 2.61 -5.48 28.91
C LEU A 613 3.65 -5.05 27.87
N TYR A 614 3.30 -4.13 26.99
CA TYR A 614 4.22 -3.55 26.02
C TYR A 614 4.37 -2.06 26.30
N LEU A 615 5.60 -1.60 26.49
CA LEU A 615 5.91 -0.18 26.65
C LEU A 615 6.56 0.32 25.37
N TYR A 616 6.16 1.49 24.89
CA TYR A 616 6.73 2.05 23.69
C TYR A 616 7.15 3.51 23.86
N PHE A 617 8.07 3.91 23.00
CA PHE A 617 8.68 5.24 22.95
C PHE A 617 8.38 5.89 21.59
N ALA A 618 8.20 7.20 21.56
CA ALA A 618 7.98 7.93 20.32
C ALA A 618 9.24 7.92 19.44
N PRO A 619 9.11 8.10 18.11
CA PRO A 619 10.25 8.32 17.25
C PRO A 619 11.12 9.47 17.77
N TYR A 620 12.45 9.30 17.71
CA TYR A 620 13.47 10.22 18.26
C TYR A 620 13.56 10.31 19.78
N GLU A 621 12.66 9.69 20.55
CA GLU A 621 12.72 9.79 22.02
C GLU A 621 13.98 9.11 22.56
N ILE A 622 14.23 7.87 22.13
CA ILE A 622 15.42 7.10 22.54
C ILE A 622 16.17 6.47 21.36
N ALA A 623 15.64 6.54 20.14
CA ALA A 623 16.12 5.84 18.95
C ALA A 623 15.91 6.70 17.68
N PRO A 624 16.63 6.44 16.57
CA PRO A 624 16.42 7.18 15.33
C PRO A 624 15.02 6.92 14.75
N TYR A 625 14.52 7.83 13.91
CA TYR A 625 13.21 7.69 13.24
C TYR A 625 12.99 6.36 12.54
N ALA A 626 14.04 5.81 11.91
CA ALA A 626 13.98 4.52 11.22
C ALA A 626 13.63 3.34 12.15
N ALA A 627 13.84 3.47 13.46
CA ALA A 627 13.41 2.47 14.45
C ALA A 627 11.90 2.53 14.75
N GLY A 628 11.18 3.52 14.21
CA GLY A 628 9.75 3.70 14.44
C GLY A 628 9.45 4.02 15.91
N PHE A 629 8.61 3.18 16.52
CA PHE A 629 8.29 3.22 17.95
C PHE A 629 9.00 2.07 18.67
N PRO A 630 10.18 2.29 19.27
CA PRO A 630 10.84 1.27 20.07
C PRO A 630 9.87 0.69 21.10
N THR A 631 9.62 -0.61 21.03
CA THR A 631 8.60 -1.29 21.84
C THR A 631 9.25 -2.43 22.62
N PHE A 632 8.97 -2.50 23.91
CA PHE A 632 9.58 -3.42 24.86
C PHE A 632 8.50 -4.30 25.47
N ARG A 633 8.60 -5.60 25.20
CA ARG A 633 7.69 -6.62 25.75
C ARG A 633 8.09 -6.97 27.18
N ILE A 634 7.15 -6.93 28.10
CA ILE A 634 7.32 -7.27 29.52
C ILE A 634 6.28 -8.35 29.87
N PRO A 635 6.69 -9.64 29.91
CA PRO A 635 5.80 -10.73 30.28
C PRO A 635 5.18 -10.52 31.67
N TYR A 636 3.88 -10.79 31.83
CA TYR A 636 3.22 -10.62 33.12
C TYR A 636 3.85 -11.46 34.23
N ALA A 637 4.41 -12.63 33.87
CA ALA A 637 5.13 -13.49 34.80
C ALA A 637 6.29 -12.77 35.53
N GLU A 638 6.95 -11.79 34.89
CA GLU A 638 8.06 -11.04 35.48
C GLU A 638 7.61 -9.94 36.46
N ILE A 639 6.35 -9.48 36.33
CA ILE A 639 5.80 -8.34 37.08
C ILE A 639 4.55 -8.70 37.89
N MET A 640 4.15 -9.97 37.93
CA MET A 640 2.90 -10.45 38.55
C MET A 640 2.76 -10.04 40.02
N GLY A 641 3.87 -9.98 40.76
CA GLY A 641 3.87 -9.52 42.15
C GLY A 641 3.40 -8.08 42.34
N LEU A 642 3.51 -7.24 41.31
CA LEU A 642 3.11 -5.83 41.29
C LEU A 642 1.70 -5.61 40.75
N ILE A 643 1.22 -6.51 39.90
CA ILE A 643 -0.09 -6.40 39.24
C ILE A 643 -1.22 -6.47 40.29
N SER A 644 -2.19 -5.57 40.16
CA SER A 644 -3.43 -5.64 40.94
C SER A 644 -4.37 -6.67 40.31
N THR A 645 -4.19 -7.95 40.63
CA THR A 645 -4.97 -9.04 40.03
C THR A 645 -6.46 -8.96 40.36
N GLU A 646 -6.83 -8.38 41.50
CA GLU A 646 -8.24 -8.09 41.85
C GLU A 646 -8.72 -6.74 41.28
N GLY A 647 -7.84 -5.99 40.62
CA GLY A 647 -8.13 -4.70 40.03
C GLY A 647 -9.01 -4.80 38.79
N ASP A 648 -9.86 -3.79 38.60
CA ASP A 648 -10.81 -3.72 37.48
C ASP A 648 -10.12 -3.82 36.10
N PHE A 649 -8.94 -3.24 35.93
CA PHE A 649 -8.19 -3.35 34.67
C PHE A 649 -7.79 -4.81 34.39
N TRP A 650 -7.11 -5.49 35.31
CA TRP A 650 -6.71 -6.89 35.12
C TRP A 650 -7.91 -7.81 34.86
N GLN A 651 -8.96 -7.69 35.67
CA GLN A 651 -10.20 -8.48 35.56
C GLN A 651 -10.99 -8.21 34.27
N SER A 652 -10.72 -7.10 33.57
CA SER A 652 -11.39 -6.79 32.32
C SER A 652 -10.98 -7.72 31.17
N PHE A 653 -9.83 -8.39 31.27
CA PHE A 653 -9.30 -9.30 30.23
C PHE A 653 -8.75 -10.65 30.76
N HIS A 654 -8.42 -10.76 32.05
CA HIS A 654 -8.09 -12.02 32.75
C HIS A 654 -9.25 -12.52 33.59
#